data_AF-A0A1V8SPJ7-F1
#
_entry.id   AF-A0A1V8SPJ7-F1
#
_cell.length_a   1.000
_cell.length_b   1.000
_cell.length_c   1.000
_cell.angle_alpha   90.00
_cell.angle_beta   90.00
_cell.angle_gamma   90.00
#
_symmetry.space_group_name_H-M   'P 1'
#
loop_
_entity.id
_entity.type
_entity.pdbx_description
1 polymer ?
#
loop_
_entity_poly.entity_id
_entity_poly.type
_entity_poly.pdbx_seq_one_letter_code
_entity_poly.pdbx_strand_id
1 'polypeptide(L)'
;MDSDAPSPTGLYVNPTDSNNGYLNSANSSQSSLIGMRAEYESTSEAEAEPTPEAEARQPSHMPSQSTTGPSPHTNQTPPEATPGTANLSGLVCNVHRTTGREPPPLVGATTTILGDKLYVFGGRKLSRAQPQLTSNLYELDLIHRHWTKLATQGDIPPARYFHSVCALGDTKLVCYGGMSPNPSGEVMADGQSDIIVMSDIHIYEASTRTWQKVAAGESPQGRYAHCTTILPSSAVFGSATAPLSALHHNPAGTQPNQGTLGVQLDGTGGAEMVVVGGQDSANHYIEQISIFNLRSLKWTGTTASSFSATSGLDAYGIPYQLVIIPSGGTTLPALNSSATAGNFGGILILSDVSYDYSGSYNSAITTAQYNALYAYQTAFGVRMVRLDVYPGSDSGTTAVTANGATGCCADGVEQTFAFTNSTGFPTANIKTGATVSTLGLYHYPAKISSTANTWAIAQFGTSGGFTAKSTAAVINIPAPGRQQMVFFIGWASEWSSTSNYLQHAYVHWMTRGLFTGARKVYFGTQIDDMHLTTALWSPAGAKYRVTPDDMSVYQAWTASVNSRLPAGSQYFVEIGHNGNGDIINSTNIGYSMYPSPCNPVDAIYYASPVESPDEEYIKPIGSGLDLWPTSAQSYNWTLQCAQLDKLATWFMNTTNRDVFAHISHTFTHLNLDNATFNDATREIYYNQAWLAQVGISAGKFSPHGLIPPAITGLHNGDVIRAWFTNGITNVVGDNSRDVLLNPTNVHWPLISNVSENGYAGLNIIPRWPTSIFFDCDTANCTTLEWTQTQQGDGTFTGLLAFEKDTTMRYLLGLRHDPYMFHQANLRSTGVGSYKVGTQTVKSIFQIWVETMTQEITRLTNWPLQTLKHDDIGTAFLNRMARDACGASLAYTYGTNGKTITAVTLSAANGNKCSTPIPVTVPGTGTTSGSATSDKVGAEPLIFWVTMNGSPVTINLGAAVTV
;
A
#
# COMPACT_ATOMS: atom_id res chain seq x y z
N MET A 1 36.04 -30.58 42.13
CA MET A 1 37.07 -31.30 41.37
C MET A 1 37.26 -30.50 40.10
N ASP A 2 38.13 -29.50 40.18
CA ASP A 2 39.34 -29.30 39.36
C ASP A 2 39.30 -29.87 37.93
N SER A 3 39.83 -29.23 36.89
CA SER A 3 40.38 -27.88 36.62
C SER A 3 40.46 -27.77 35.07
N ASP A 4 40.70 -26.67 34.35
CA ASP A 4 41.62 -25.54 34.51
C ASP A 4 41.18 -24.34 33.64
N ALA A 5 41.68 -23.15 33.98
CA ALA A 5 41.78 -22.01 33.06
C ALA A 5 43.24 -21.86 32.58
N PRO A 6 43.51 -21.04 31.54
CA PRO A 6 44.04 -19.71 31.90
C PRO A 6 43.61 -18.55 31.00
N SER A 7 43.90 -17.35 31.50
CA SER A 7 43.69 -15.98 30.98
C SER A 7 44.55 -15.05 31.87
N PRO A 8 44.80 -13.73 31.62
CA PRO A 8 44.87 -12.90 30.40
C PRO A 8 46.21 -12.08 30.33
N THR A 9 46.23 -10.98 29.54
CA THR A 9 47.00 -9.68 29.60
C THR A 9 47.69 -9.34 28.26
N GLY A 10 47.91 -8.10 27.78
CA GLY A 10 47.68 -6.69 28.25
C GLY A 10 48.26 -5.67 27.22
N LEU A 11 48.20 -4.32 27.28
CA LEU A 11 47.49 -3.29 28.09
C LEU A 11 47.70 -1.85 27.47
N TYR A 12 46.68 -1.20 26.86
CA TYR A 12 46.56 0.27 26.59
C TYR A 12 47.60 0.94 25.61
N VAL A 13 47.46 2.16 25.03
CA VAL A 13 46.85 3.47 25.42
C VAL A 13 46.32 4.31 24.20
N ASN A 14 45.37 5.23 24.47
CA ASN A 14 44.65 6.26 23.67
C ASN A 14 45.49 7.57 23.34
N PRO A 15 44.95 8.73 22.87
CA PRO A 15 43.93 9.10 21.84
C PRO A 15 44.36 10.31 20.93
N THR A 16 43.39 11.10 20.38
CA THR A 16 43.42 12.38 19.58
C THR A 16 43.40 12.22 18.03
N ASP A 17 42.69 13.04 17.22
CA ASP A 17 41.75 14.15 17.51
C ASP A 17 40.69 14.42 16.39
N SER A 18 39.44 14.70 16.81
CA SER A 18 38.44 15.64 16.24
C SER A 18 37.81 15.53 14.82
N ASN A 19 36.47 15.66 14.82
CA ASN A 19 35.55 16.31 13.85
C ASN A 19 35.67 16.11 12.32
N ASN A 20 34.68 15.42 11.74
CA ASN A 20 33.47 16.11 11.24
C ASN A 20 32.35 15.11 10.92
N GLY A 21 31.11 15.42 11.34
CA GLY A 21 29.93 14.64 10.98
C GLY A 21 29.31 15.10 9.67
N TYR A 22 28.74 14.19 8.90
CA TYR A 22 27.74 14.48 7.88
C TYR A 22 26.59 13.47 7.97
N LEU A 23 25.37 13.99 7.86
CA LEU A 23 24.14 13.21 7.82
C LEU A 23 24.08 12.43 6.50
N ASN A 24 23.74 11.14 6.56
CA ASN A 24 23.32 10.37 5.40
C ASN A 24 21.82 10.09 5.49
N SER A 25 21.04 11.02 4.94
CA SER A 25 19.62 10.84 4.61
C SER A 25 19.48 10.61 3.11
N ALA A 26 19.06 9.41 2.69
CA ALA A 26 18.55 9.17 1.33
C ALA A 26 17.81 7.81 1.27
N ASN A 27 16.50 7.84 1.50
CA ASN A 27 15.63 6.77 1.01
C ASN A 27 15.50 6.91 -0.51
N SER A 28 15.80 5.85 -1.26
CA SER A 28 15.38 5.70 -2.65
C SER A 28 15.15 4.22 -2.96
N SER A 29 14.01 3.71 -2.50
CA SER A 29 13.49 2.38 -2.84
C SER A 29 12.91 2.40 -4.26
N GLN A 30 13.67 1.94 -5.25
CA GLN A 30 13.17 1.30 -6.49
C GLN A 30 14.33 0.51 -7.12
N SER A 31 14.35 -0.81 -6.87
CA SER A 31 15.26 -1.77 -7.51
C SER A 31 14.46 -2.66 -8.46
N SER A 32 14.67 -2.50 -9.77
CA SER A 32 13.89 -3.24 -10.78
C SER A 32 14.24 -4.74 -10.78
N LEU A 33 13.23 -5.60 -10.72
CA LEU A 33 13.37 -7.06 -10.68
C LEU A 33 13.66 -7.73 -12.04
N ILE A 34 13.88 -6.95 -13.10
CA ILE A 34 13.99 -7.42 -14.50
C ILE A 34 15.26 -8.28 -14.76
N GLY A 35 16.21 -8.32 -13.83
CA GLY A 35 17.58 -8.81 -14.08
C GLY A 35 17.84 -10.33 -14.09
N MET A 36 16.93 -11.18 -13.59
CA MET A 36 17.23 -12.62 -13.37
C MET A 36 16.32 -13.62 -14.09
N ARG A 37 15.26 -13.18 -14.78
CA ARG A 37 14.25 -14.07 -15.38
C ARG A 37 14.76 -14.91 -16.56
N ALA A 38 15.89 -14.53 -17.16
CA ALA A 38 16.40 -15.08 -18.41
C ALA A 38 17.10 -16.47 -18.34
N GLU A 39 17.31 -17.05 -17.17
CA GLU A 39 17.89 -18.42 -17.04
C GLU A 39 16.84 -19.53 -16.79
N TYR A 40 15.56 -19.20 -16.69
CA TYR A 40 14.53 -20.12 -16.20
C TYR A 40 14.00 -21.15 -17.21
N GLU A 41 14.42 -21.08 -18.48
CA GLU A 41 13.74 -21.80 -19.57
C GLU A 41 14.64 -22.70 -20.44
N SER A 42 15.93 -22.84 -20.13
CA SER A 42 16.83 -23.74 -20.87
C SER A 42 17.48 -24.79 -19.97
N THR A 43 17.05 -26.05 -20.13
CA THR A 43 17.89 -27.20 -20.55
C THR A 43 17.23 -28.54 -20.15
N SER A 44 16.74 -29.27 -21.15
CA SER A 44 16.46 -30.70 -21.03
C SER A 44 16.73 -31.39 -22.37
N GLU A 45 18.01 -31.55 -22.71
CA GLU A 45 18.48 -32.55 -23.68
C GLU A 45 19.99 -32.79 -23.48
N ALA A 46 20.46 -33.98 -23.81
CA ALA A 46 21.83 -34.43 -23.58
C ALA A 46 22.42 -35.00 -24.87
N GLU A 47 23.74 -34.91 -25.06
CA GLU A 47 24.66 -36.03 -25.29
C GLU A 47 26.06 -35.63 -25.82
N ALA A 48 27.04 -36.50 -25.52
CA ALA A 48 28.31 -36.76 -26.21
C ALA A 48 29.45 -35.69 -26.29
N GLU A 49 30.61 -36.03 -25.71
CA GLU A 49 31.92 -35.56 -26.20
C GLU A 49 32.29 -36.20 -27.56
N PRO A 50 33.24 -35.63 -28.33
CA PRO A 50 34.63 -36.10 -28.17
C PRO A 50 35.71 -34.99 -28.19
N THR A 51 36.91 -35.38 -27.75
CA THR A 51 38.12 -34.58 -27.56
C THR A 51 39.01 -34.43 -28.84
N PRO A 52 40.04 -33.55 -28.84
CA PRO A 52 40.55 -32.93 -30.08
C PRO A 52 41.88 -33.48 -30.61
N GLU A 53 42.24 -33.10 -31.84
CA GLU A 53 43.61 -33.16 -32.38
C GLU A 53 44.13 -31.79 -32.88
N ALA A 54 45.44 -31.68 -33.02
CA ALA A 54 46.20 -30.43 -32.92
C ALA A 54 47.03 -30.11 -34.19
N GLU A 55 48.08 -29.30 -33.98
CA GLU A 55 49.20 -28.96 -34.88
C GLU A 55 49.07 -27.72 -35.80
N ALA A 56 50.09 -26.86 -35.95
CA ALA A 56 51.34 -26.68 -35.18
C ALA A 56 52.08 -25.36 -35.56
N ARG A 57 53.23 -25.11 -34.87
CA ARG A 57 54.39 -24.24 -35.23
C ARG A 57 54.23 -22.73 -34.91
N GLN A 58 54.80 -22.16 -33.84
CA GLN A 58 56.23 -21.98 -33.47
C GLN A 58 57.15 -21.45 -34.60
N PRO A 59 58.25 -20.68 -34.32
CA PRO A 59 58.70 -20.10 -33.03
C PRO A 59 59.39 -18.69 -33.10
N SER A 60 59.85 -18.23 -31.91
CA SER A 60 61.21 -17.68 -31.64
C SER A 60 61.52 -16.17 -31.49
N HIS A 61 62.11 -15.88 -30.32
CA HIS A 61 63.25 -14.98 -30.01
C HIS A 61 63.15 -13.43 -29.99
N MET A 62 62.98 -12.93 -28.74
CA MET A 62 63.76 -11.85 -28.07
C MET A 62 65.30 -11.93 -28.35
N PRO A 63 66.14 -10.86 -28.14
CA PRO A 63 66.04 -9.90 -27.02
C PRO A 63 66.58 -8.44 -27.16
N SER A 64 66.31 -7.65 -26.10
CA SER A 64 67.28 -6.79 -25.34
C SER A 64 67.25 -5.24 -25.40
N GLN A 65 67.51 -4.67 -24.19
CA GLN A 65 68.23 -3.42 -23.85
C GLN A 65 67.61 -2.00 -24.02
N SER A 66 66.91 -1.57 -22.96
CA SER A 66 67.33 -0.54 -21.97
C SER A 66 67.69 0.92 -22.33
N THR A 67 67.13 1.84 -21.50
CA THR A 67 67.66 3.13 -20.94
C THR A 67 67.02 4.49 -21.34
N THR A 68 66.73 5.27 -20.27
CA THR A 68 66.59 6.75 -20.13
C THR A 68 65.43 7.52 -20.80
N GLY A 69 64.71 8.32 -20.00
CA GLY A 69 63.88 9.47 -20.43
C GLY A 69 64.61 10.82 -20.18
N PRO A 70 63.94 11.98 -19.96
CA PRO A 70 62.49 12.24 -19.85
C PRO A 70 61.92 13.52 -20.56
N SER A 71 60.62 13.52 -20.91
CA SER A 71 59.68 14.69 -21.04
C SER A 71 59.98 15.83 -22.08
N PRO A 72 59.03 16.76 -22.42
CA PRO A 72 57.54 16.70 -22.47
C PRO A 72 56.91 17.29 -23.79
N HIS A 73 55.56 17.38 -23.84
CA HIS A 73 54.68 18.23 -24.69
C HIS A 73 54.16 17.78 -26.09
N THR A 74 52.83 17.54 -26.15
CA THR A 74 51.80 17.92 -27.18
C THR A 74 52.12 17.74 -28.69
N ASN A 75 51.35 16.98 -29.50
CA ASN A 75 49.93 17.21 -29.82
C ASN A 75 49.30 16.07 -30.69
N GLN A 76 47.98 15.86 -30.57
CA GLN A 76 46.99 15.38 -31.59
C GLN A 76 47.15 14.02 -32.34
N THR A 77 46.33 13.02 -31.92
CA THR A 77 45.40 12.11 -32.68
C THR A 77 45.69 11.58 -34.11
N PRO A 78 45.09 10.42 -34.54
CA PRO A 78 44.36 9.35 -33.83
C PRO A 78 44.95 7.93 -34.09
N PRO A 79 44.35 6.83 -33.59
CA PRO A 79 43.74 5.89 -34.55
C PRO A 79 42.47 5.13 -34.06
N GLU A 80 41.83 4.42 -35.00
CA GLU A 80 40.60 3.64 -34.83
C GLU A 80 40.79 2.22 -34.26
N ALA A 81 39.74 1.78 -33.55
CA ALA A 81 39.16 0.44 -33.42
C ALA A 81 40.01 -0.84 -33.66
N THR A 82 39.99 -1.73 -32.66
CA THR A 82 40.07 -3.20 -32.78
C THR A 82 39.24 -3.84 -31.63
N PRO A 83 38.84 -5.13 -31.69
CA PRO A 83 37.46 -5.49 -31.39
C PRO A 83 37.17 -5.80 -29.91
N GLY A 84 35.91 -5.63 -29.52
CA GLY A 84 35.46 -5.76 -28.13
C GLY A 84 35.49 -7.20 -27.60
N THR A 85 36.28 -7.40 -26.54
CA THR A 85 36.06 -8.47 -25.56
C THR A 85 34.89 -8.08 -24.66
N ALA A 86 33.84 -8.90 -24.59
CA ALA A 86 32.73 -8.69 -23.66
C ALA A 86 33.22 -8.68 -22.21
N ASN A 87 32.78 -7.69 -21.41
CA ASN A 87 33.18 -7.56 -20.01
C ASN A 87 31.98 -7.15 -19.16
N LEU A 88 31.80 -7.81 -18.00
CA LEU A 88 30.64 -7.64 -17.13
C LEU A 88 30.73 -6.30 -16.39
N SER A 89 30.03 -5.27 -16.87
CA SER A 89 29.89 -3.99 -16.16
C SER A 89 28.60 -3.25 -16.54
N GLY A 90 27.46 -3.71 -16.02
CA GLY A 90 26.16 -3.04 -16.19
C GLY A 90 25.96 -1.74 -15.39
N LEU A 91 27.00 -1.27 -14.70
CA LEU A 91 26.97 -0.10 -13.80
C LEU A 91 27.87 1.07 -14.27
N VAL A 92 28.30 1.08 -15.54
CA VAL A 92 29.15 2.16 -16.06
C VAL A 92 28.31 3.35 -16.52
N CYS A 93 28.52 4.51 -15.90
CA CYS A 93 28.00 5.77 -16.39
C CYS A 93 28.60 6.09 -17.78
N ASN A 94 27.81 5.94 -18.83
CA ASN A 94 28.24 6.23 -20.20
C ASN A 94 28.24 7.75 -20.45
N VAL A 95 29.42 8.37 -20.36
CA VAL A 95 29.60 9.80 -20.65
C VAL A 95 29.56 10.02 -22.17
N HIS A 96 28.39 10.41 -22.66
CA HIS A 96 28.23 10.85 -24.05
C HIS A 96 28.59 12.32 -24.20
N ARG A 97 29.41 12.65 -25.20
CA ARG A 97 29.61 14.04 -25.61
C ARG A 97 28.35 14.55 -26.29
N THR A 98 27.89 15.72 -25.88
CA THR A 98 26.84 16.47 -26.56
C THR A 98 27.44 17.49 -27.53
N THR A 99 26.56 18.11 -28.33
CA THR A 99 26.92 19.19 -29.26
C THR A 99 25.92 20.35 -29.14
N GLY A 100 26.15 21.45 -29.85
CA GLY A 100 25.19 22.57 -29.92
C GLY A 100 25.36 23.64 -28.84
N ARG A 101 24.25 24.24 -28.39
CA ARG A 101 24.22 25.34 -27.41
C ARG A 101 23.92 24.82 -26.00
N GLU A 102 24.92 24.19 -25.40
CA GLU A 102 24.88 23.64 -24.05
C GLU A 102 24.48 24.67 -22.97
N PRO A 103 23.74 24.24 -21.92
CA PRO A 103 23.58 25.05 -20.71
C PRO A 103 24.93 25.27 -20.03
N PRO A 104 25.18 26.42 -19.40
CA PRO A 104 26.33 26.58 -18.50
C PRO A 104 26.20 25.62 -17.30
N PRO A 105 27.26 25.39 -16.52
CA PRO A 105 27.13 24.65 -15.27
C PRO A 105 26.14 25.36 -14.33
N LEU A 106 25.11 24.65 -13.90
CA LEU A 106 23.96 25.15 -13.13
C LEU A 106 23.81 24.38 -11.81
N VAL A 107 23.32 25.06 -10.78
CA VAL A 107 22.93 24.47 -9.49
C VAL A 107 21.44 24.72 -9.26
N GLY A 108 20.68 23.69 -8.91
CA GLY A 108 19.23 23.79 -8.67
C GLY A 108 18.40 24.16 -9.91
N ALA A 109 18.90 23.86 -11.11
CA ALA A 109 18.08 23.80 -12.32
C ALA A 109 17.24 22.51 -12.32
N THR A 110 16.16 22.50 -13.09
CA THR A 110 15.33 21.30 -13.33
C THR A 110 15.74 20.59 -14.62
N THR A 111 15.50 19.29 -14.66
CA THR A 111 15.76 18.38 -15.80
C THR A 111 14.52 17.52 -16.01
N THR A 112 13.82 17.70 -17.13
CA THR A 112 12.52 17.04 -17.38
C THR A 112 12.49 16.44 -18.78
N ILE A 113 12.16 15.16 -18.91
CA ILE A 113 12.00 14.50 -20.21
C ILE A 113 10.55 14.70 -20.70
N LEU A 114 10.40 14.97 -22.00
CA LEU A 114 9.10 15.11 -22.69
C LEU A 114 9.27 14.60 -24.13
N GLY A 115 8.79 13.39 -24.39
CA GLY A 115 9.15 12.63 -25.61
C GLY A 115 10.66 12.39 -25.71
N ASP A 116 11.20 12.42 -26.92
CA ASP A 116 12.64 12.21 -27.20
C ASP A 116 13.56 13.38 -26.81
N LYS A 117 13.12 14.24 -25.87
CA LYS A 117 13.81 15.48 -25.51
C LYS A 117 13.92 15.66 -24.00
N LEU A 118 15.12 16.05 -23.57
CA LEU A 118 15.39 16.50 -22.20
C LEU A 118 15.40 18.03 -22.16
N TYR A 119 14.56 18.62 -21.32
CA TYR A 119 14.49 20.05 -21.08
C TYR A 119 15.24 20.42 -19.79
N VAL A 120 16.00 21.51 -19.85
CA VAL A 120 16.69 22.09 -18.68
C VAL A 120 16.21 23.51 -18.46
N PHE A 121 15.61 23.78 -17.30
CA PHE A 121 15.06 25.09 -16.95
C PHE A 121 15.68 25.69 -15.69
N GLY A 122 15.94 27.00 -15.76
CA GLY A 122 16.32 27.83 -14.63
C GLY A 122 17.68 27.49 -14.00
N GLY A 123 17.77 27.62 -12.69
CA GLY A 123 18.95 27.35 -11.87
C GLY A 123 19.88 28.56 -11.65
N ARG A 124 20.91 28.34 -10.84
CA ARG A 124 21.97 29.30 -10.53
C ARG A 124 23.23 28.97 -11.31
N LYS A 125 23.73 29.91 -12.12
CA LYS A 125 25.00 29.74 -12.85
C LYS A 125 26.16 29.60 -11.87
N LEU A 126 27.00 28.57 -12.06
CA LEU A 126 28.20 28.35 -11.28
C LEU A 126 29.29 29.35 -11.70
N SER A 127 29.40 30.46 -10.98
CA SER A 127 30.41 31.50 -11.20
C SER A 127 31.00 31.93 -9.87
N ARG A 128 32.34 31.99 -9.79
CA ARG A 128 33.06 32.47 -8.59
C ARG A 128 33.02 33.99 -8.43
N ALA A 129 32.72 34.73 -9.50
CA ALA A 129 32.74 36.20 -9.50
C ALA A 129 31.34 36.81 -9.33
N GLN A 130 30.32 36.24 -10.00
CA GLN A 130 28.92 36.68 -9.90
C GLN A 130 27.96 35.50 -10.11
N PRO A 131 27.42 34.90 -9.03
CA PRO A 131 26.37 33.89 -9.14
C PRO A 131 25.07 34.56 -9.60
N GLN A 132 24.55 34.16 -10.76
CA GLN A 132 23.34 34.72 -11.34
C GLN A 132 22.28 33.63 -11.50
N LEU A 133 21.06 33.88 -11.03
CA LEU A 133 19.90 33.05 -11.36
C LEU A 133 19.48 33.25 -12.81
N THR A 134 18.85 32.24 -13.41
CA THR A 134 18.40 32.30 -14.79
C THR A 134 16.98 31.77 -14.96
N SER A 135 16.30 32.21 -16.02
CA SER A 135 15.04 31.67 -16.55
C SER A 135 15.21 31.16 -17.98
N ASN A 136 16.44 30.80 -18.36
CA ASN A 136 16.71 30.19 -19.67
C ASN A 136 16.15 28.77 -19.71
N LEU A 137 15.59 28.38 -20.86
CA LEU A 137 15.20 27.02 -21.19
C LEU A 137 16.14 26.47 -22.28
N TYR A 138 16.59 25.23 -22.11
CA TYR A 138 17.37 24.48 -23.09
C TYR A 138 16.66 23.17 -23.40
N GLU A 139 16.71 22.70 -24.64
CA GLU A 139 16.35 21.33 -25.03
C GLU A 139 17.61 20.58 -25.45
N LEU A 140 17.73 19.31 -25.05
CA LEU A 140 18.63 18.32 -25.62
C LEU A 140 17.78 17.32 -26.39
N ASP A 141 18.00 17.22 -27.69
CA ASP A 141 17.54 16.08 -28.48
C ASP A 141 18.28 14.83 -28.02
N LEU A 142 17.57 13.82 -27.49
CA LEU A 142 18.19 12.63 -26.90
C LEU A 142 18.70 11.64 -27.96
N ILE A 143 18.15 11.70 -29.17
CA ILE A 143 18.55 10.86 -30.31
C ILE A 143 19.86 11.43 -30.92
N HIS A 144 19.87 12.71 -31.26
CA HIS A 144 20.99 13.39 -31.90
C HIS A 144 22.04 13.94 -30.92
N ARG A 145 21.72 13.99 -29.63
CA ARG A 145 22.57 14.50 -28.54
C ARG A 145 23.03 15.95 -28.79
N HIS A 146 22.14 16.75 -29.35
CA HIS A 146 22.38 18.16 -29.72
C HIS A 146 21.51 19.10 -28.87
N TRP A 147 22.17 20.06 -28.20
CA TRP A 147 21.53 21.10 -27.39
C TRP A 147 21.08 22.29 -28.23
N THR A 148 19.88 22.76 -27.94
CA THR A 148 19.34 24.03 -28.44
C THR A 148 18.90 24.88 -27.26
N LYS A 149 19.49 26.07 -27.12
CA LYS A 149 18.92 27.09 -26.24
C LYS A 149 17.63 27.62 -26.86
N LEU A 150 16.52 27.47 -26.15
CA LEU A 150 15.20 27.86 -26.64
C LEU A 150 14.95 29.37 -26.45
N ALA A 151 14.41 29.99 -27.49
CA ALA A 151 13.74 31.28 -27.38
C ALA A 151 12.29 31.00 -26.98
N THR A 152 11.92 31.43 -25.78
CA THR A 152 10.57 31.26 -25.21
C THR A 152 9.87 32.61 -25.08
N GLN A 153 8.54 32.60 -25.08
CA GLN A 153 7.70 33.79 -25.04
C GLN A 153 6.52 33.60 -24.06
N GLY A 154 5.68 34.62 -23.87
CA GLY A 154 4.55 34.58 -22.93
C GLY A 154 4.96 34.92 -21.50
N ASP A 155 4.26 34.33 -20.52
CA ASP A 155 4.48 34.56 -19.09
C ASP A 155 5.70 33.78 -18.58
N ILE A 156 6.90 34.16 -19.00
CA ILE A 156 8.13 33.46 -18.63
C ILE A 156 8.32 33.53 -17.10
N PRO A 157 8.49 32.39 -16.40
CA PRO A 157 8.70 32.41 -14.96
C PRO A 157 9.96 33.21 -14.60
N PRO A 158 9.95 34.03 -13.53
CA PRO A 158 11.14 34.73 -13.06
C PRO A 158 12.29 33.76 -12.76
N ALA A 159 13.51 34.27 -12.89
CA ALA A 159 14.75 33.52 -12.76
C ALA A 159 14.85 32.83 -11.39
N ARG A 160 14.83 31.49 -11.39
CA ARG A 160 14.61 30.69 -10.18
C ARG A 160 15.46 29.43 -10.09
N TYR A 161 15.71 28.95 -8.88
CA TYR A 161 16.40 27.68 -8.58
C TYR A 161 15.70 26.92 -7.46
N PHE A 162 15.98 25.61 -7.34
CA PHE A 162 15.30 24.68 -6.42
C PHE A 162 13.76 24.71 -6.54
N HIS A 163 13.29 24.87 -7.78
CA HIS A 163 11.91 24.72 -8.21
C HIS A 163 11.72 23.31 -8.80
N SER A 164 10.49 22.89 -9.06
CA SER A 164 10.18 21.65 -9.79
C SER A 164 9.63 21.93 -11.19
N VAL A 165 9.90 21.02 -12.14
CA VAL A 165 9.28 20.99 -13.46
C VAL A 165 8.90 19.55 -13.83
N CYS A 166 7.62 19.32 -14.14
CA CYS A 166 7.07 18.01 -14.49
C CYS A 166 6.50 18.02 -15.92
N ALA A 167 6.50 16.87 -16.60
CA ALA A 167 5.81 16.72 -17.88
C ALA A 167 4.28 16.61 -17.67
N LEU A 168 3.50 17.11 -18.63
CA LEU A 168 2.04 17.01 -18.64
C LEU A 168 1.58 16.61 -20.05
N GLY A 169 1.26 15.33 -20.22
CA GLY A 169 1.06 14.71 -21.53
C GLY A 169 2.31 14.86 -22.41
N ASP A 170 2.13 14.80 -23.73
CA ASP A 170 3.24 14.76 -24.69
C ASP A 170 3.76 16.14 -25.12
N THR A 171 3.15 17.22 -24.64
CA THR A 171 3.33 18.58 -25.20
C THR A 171 3.65 19.67 -24.18
N LYS A 172 3.47 19.43 -22.87
CA LYS A 172 3.57 20.49 -21.86
C LYS A 172 4.56 20.17 -20.74
N LEU A 173 5.13 21.23 -20.17
CA LEU A 173 5.88 21.19 -18.91
C LEU A 173 5.19 22.09 -17.89
N VAL A 174 5.12 21.68 -16.63
CA VAL A 174 4.52 22.45 -15.53
C VAL A 174 5.60 22.79 -14.51
N CYS A 175 5.88 24.08 -14.32
CA CYS A 175 6.84 24.61 -13.36
C CYS A 175 6.11 25.07 -12.08
N TYR A 176 6.64 24.69 -10.91
CA TYR A 176 6.11 25.11 -9.62
C TYR A 176 7.22 25.58 -8.65
N GLY A 177 6.93 26.67 -7.93
CA GLY A 177 7.66 27.13 -6.75
C GLY A 177 9.14 27.49 -6.96
N GLY A 178 9.95 27.34 -5.91
CA GLY A 178 11.39 27.62 -5.88
C GLY A 178 11.77 29.00 -5.32
N MET A 179 13.04 29.36 -5.45
CA MET A 179 13.62 30.63 -4.99
C MET A 179 13.95 31.57 -6.15
N SER A 180 13.58 32.85 -6.05
CA SER A 180 13.85 33.93 -7.02
C SER A 180 14.44 35.15 -6.30
N PRO A 181 15.22 36.04 -6.94
CA PRO A 181 15.60 37.32 -6.32
C PRO A 181 14.36 38.16 -6.03
N ASN A 182 14.41 38.97 -4.96
CA ASN A 182 13.35 39.93 -4.63
C ASN A 182 13.28 41.04 -5.71
N PRO A 183 12.16 41.19 -6.45
CA PRO A 183 12.06 42.17 -7.53
C PRO A 183 11.95 43.63 -7.07
N SER A 184 11.47 43.90 -5.84
CA SER A 184 11.17 45.28 -5.38
C SER A 184 12.36 45.97 -4.72
N GLY A 185 13.35 45.22 -4.22
CA GLY A 185 14.45 45.76 -3.42
C GLY A 185 14.01 46.35 -2.07
N GLU A 186 12.75 46.15 -1.68
CA GLU A 186 12.24 46.57 -0.38
C GLU A 186 12.68 45.60 0.71
N VAL A 187 13.26 46.15 1.79
CA VAL A 187 13.65 45.39 2.98
C VAL A 187 12.38 44.97 3.71
N MET A 188 12.11 43.66 3.75
CA MET A 188 11.00 43.12 4.55
C MET A 188 11.30 43.25 6.04
N ALA A 189 10.25 43.39 6.85
CA ALA A 189 10.34 43.89 8.23
C ALA A 189 11.06 42.95 9.24
N ASP A 190 11.49 41.77 8.80
CA ASP A 190 12.16 40.73 9.60
C ASP A 190 13.68 40.65 9.35
N GLY A 191 14.21 41.37 8.35
CA GLY A 191 15.63 41.33 7.99
C GLY A 191 16.06 40.11 7.18
N GLN A 192 15.14 39.38 6.52
CA GLN A 192 15.49 38.30 5.60
C GLN A 192 16.09 38.79 4.26
N SER A 193 16.80 37.88 3.60
CA SER A 193 17.69 38.10 2.45
C SER A 193 17.03 38.54 1.13
N ASP A 194 17.85 38.93 0.14
CA ASP A 194 17.48 39.32 -1.25
C ASP A 194 16.71 38.26 -2.09
N ILE A 195 16.15 37.21 -1.49
CA ILE A 195 15.55 36.05 -2.14
C ILE A 195 14.14 35.82 -1.61
N ILE A 196 13.17 35.72 -2.52
CA ILE A 196 11.79 35.33 -2.23
C ILE A 196 11.55 33.85 -2.58
N VAL A 197 10.73 33.18 -1.79
CA VAL A 197 10.29 31.81 -2.04
C VAL A 197 8.88 31.81 -2.67
N MET A 198 8.66 30.97 -3.68
CA MET A 198 7.52 31.06 -4.57
C MET A 198 6.55 29.87 -4.41
N SER A 199 5.27 30.09 -4.70
CA SER A 199 4.21 29.06 -4.84
C SER A 199 3.41 29.22 -6.13
N ASP A 200 3.97 29.92 -7.13
CA ASP A 200 3.33 30.11 -8.43
C ASP A 200 3.48 28.90 -9.35
N ILE A 201 2.49 28.71 -10.23
CA ILE A 201 2.45 27.65 -11.24
C ILE A 201 2.53 28.31 -12.63
N HIS A 202 3.39 27.77 -13.49
CA HIS A 202 3.47 28.14 -14.90
C HIS A 202 3.47 26.89 -15.79
N ILE A 203 2.84 26.98 -16.95
CA ILE A 203 2.79 25.89 -17.93
C ILE A 203 3.49 26.36 -19.21
N TYR A 204 4.42 25.54 -19.71
CA TYR A 204 5.10 25.73 -20.99
C TYR A 204 4.50 24.79 -22.03
N GLU A 205 4.12 25.33 -23.18
CA GLU A 205 3.69 24.58 -24.35
C GLU A 205 4.87 24.39 -25.32
N ALA A 206 5.33 23.15 -25.50
CA ALA A 206 6.51 22.84 -26.30
C ALA A 206 6.32 23.12 -27.79
N SER A 207 5.10 22.92 -28.32
CA SER A 207 4.81 23.15 -29.75
C SER A 207 4.82 24.63 -30.14
N THR A 208 4.43 25.53 -29.22
CA THR A 208 4.36 26.99 -29.45
C THR A 208 5.49 27.76 -28.75
N ARG A 209 6.32 27.09 -27.96
CA ARG A 209 7.41 27.66 -27.14
C ARG A 209 6.96 28.80 -26.21
N THR A 210 5.72 28.71 -25.74
CA THR A 210 5.05 29.77 -24.98
C THR A 210 4.80 29.32 -23.55
N TRP A 211 5.17 30.16 -22.58
CA TRP A 211 4.81 30.03 -21.17
C TRP A 211 3.50 30.76 -20.88
N GLN A 212 2.74 30.21 -19.93
CA GLN A 212 1.53 30.81 -19.38
C GLN A 212 1.52 30.68 -17.86
N LYS A 213 1.19 31.77 -17.15
CA LYS A 213 1.01 31.73 -15.71
C LYS A 213 -0.39 31.23 -15.36
N VAL A 214 -0.47 30.29 -14.43
CA VAL A 214 -1.76 29.75 -13.97
C VAL A 214 -2.29 30.63 -12.82
N ALA A 215 -3.53 31.09 -12.95
CA ALA A 215 -4.23 31.84 -11.92
C ALA A 215 -4.80 30.90 -10.83
N ALA A 216 -3.90 30.33 -10.01
CA ALA A 216 -4.26 29.44 -8.91
C ALA A 216 -4.69 30.23 -7.66
N GLY A 217 -5.98 30.19 -7.33
CA GLY A 217 -6.49 30.65 -6.03
C GLY A 217 -6.04 29.73 -4.88
N GLU A 218 -6.01 30.25 -3.66
CA GLU A 218 -5.73 29.47 -2.42
C GLU A 218 -4.39 28.70 -2.45
N SER A 219 -3.35 29.29 -3.06
CA SER A 219 -2.05 28.64 -3.15
C SER A 219 -1.39 28.43 -1.78
N PRO A 220 -0.74 27.27 -1.55
CA PRO A 220 -0.03 26.99 -0.31
C PRO A 220 1.19 27.92 -0.16
N GLN A 221 1.81 27.90 1.02
CA GLN A 221 3.00 28.70 1.27
C GLN A 221 4.13 28.42 0.27
N GLY A 222 4.86 29.47 -0.06
CA GLY A 222 6.00 29.42 -0.96
C GLY A 222 7.06 28.44 -0.47
N ARG A 223 7.57 27.60 -1.37
CA ARG A 223 8.56 26.58 -1.02
C ARG A 223 9.60 26.33 -2.11
N TYR A 224 10.81 25.98 -1.69
CA TYR A 224 11.88 25.49 -2.57
C TYR A 224 12.40 24.14 -2.06
N ALA A 225 13.22 23.45 -2.87
CA ALA A 225 13.76 22.11 -2.58
C ALA A 225 12.66 21.07 -2.20
N HIS A 226 11.45 21.30 -2.73
CA HIS A 226 10.33 20.39 -2.67
C HIS A 226 10.43 19.38 -3.82
N CYS A 227 9.73 18.26 -3.70
CA CYS A 227 9.50 17.36 -4.82
C CYS A 227 8.14 17.68 -5.47
N THR A 228 8.02 17.46 -6.77
CA THR A 228 6.72 17.51 -7.46
C THR A 228 6.64 16.40 -8.49
N THR A 229 5.46 15.80 -8.61
CA THR A 229 5.11 14.87 -9.70
C THR A 229 3.75 15.24 -10.27
N ILE A 230 3.44 14.77 -11.48
CA ILE A 230 2.11 14.86 -12.07
C ILE A 230 1.56 13.45 -12.24
N LEU A 231 0.44 13.18 -11.57
CA LEU A 231 -0.33 11.95 -11.77
C LEU A 231 -1.18 12.10 -13.05
N PRO A 232 -1.15 11.12 -13.97
CA PRO A 232 -1.95 11.16 -15.20
C PRO A 232 -3.46 11.08 -14.89
N SER A 233 -4.27 11.59 -15.82
CA SER A 233 -5.72 11.75 -15.63
C SER A 233 -6.51 10.49 -16.01
N SER A 234 -7.29 9.96 -15.08
CA SER A 234 -8.67 9.54 -15.39
C SER A 234 -9.61 10.73 -15.16
N ALA A 235 -10.82 10.71 -15.72
CA ALA A 235 -11.79 11.80 -15.55
C ALA A 235 -13.24 11.32 -15.70
N VAL A 236 -14.09 11.74 -14.77
CA VAL A 236 -15.52 11.41 -14.73
C VAL A 236 -16.32 12.69 -14.86
N PHE A 237 -17.07 12.82 -15.94
CA PHE A 237 -17.93 13.97 -16.20
C PHE A 237 -19.22 13.89 -15.40
N GLY A 238 -19.58 14.96 -14.70
CA GLY A 238 -20.76 15.02 -13.81
C GLY A 238 -22.10 15.13 -14.54
N SER A 239 -22.09 15.49 -15.82
CA SER A 239 -23.27 15.51 -16.69
C SER A 239 -22.93 15.15 -18.13
N ALA A 240 -23.95 14.74 -18.89
CA ALA A 240 -23.84 14.53 -20.34
C ALA A 240 -23.54 15.84 -21.12
N THR A 241 -23.67 17.00 -20.49
CA THR A 241 -23.36 18.31 -21.06
C THR A 241 -21.94 18.82 -20.75
N ALA A 242 -21.23 18.22 -19.79
CA ALA A 242 -19.87 18.62 -19.42
C ALA A 242 -18.83 18.50 -20.56
N PRO A 243 -18.90 17.51 -21.47
CA PRO A 243 -18.03 17.48 -22.66
C PRO A 243 -18.35 18.62 -23.63
N LEU A 244 -19.64 18.99 -23.74
CA LEU A 244 -20.10 20.07 -24.61
C LEU A 244 -19.73 21.46 -24.07
N SER A 245 -19.79 21.69 -22.76
CA SER A 245 -19.36 22.96 -22.15
C SER A 245 -17.86 23.22 -22.36
N ALA A 246 -17.03 22.18 -22.33
CA ALA A 246 -15.61 22.24 -22.69
C ALA A 246 -15.37 22.54 -24.19
N LEU A 247 -16.23 22.04 -25.08
CA LEU A 247 -16.17 22.32 -26.53
C LEU A 247 -16.69 23.72 -26.90
N HIS A 248 -17.75 24.21 -26.25
CA HIS A 248 -18.42 25.47 -26.60
C HIS A 248 -17.63 26.75 -26.22
N HIS A 249 -16.66 26.67 -25.31
CA HIS A 249 -15.86 27.82 -24.87
C HIS A 249 -14.53 27.98 -25.64
N ASN A 250 -14.40 27.26 -26.75
CA ASN A 250 -13.33 27.37 -27.72
C ASN A 250 -13.89 28.12 -28.95
N PRO A 251 -13.70 29.45 -29.07
CA PRO A 251 -14.34 30.23 -30.12
C PRO A 251 -13.90 29.77 -31.51
N ALA A 252 -14.82 29.78 -32.47
CA ALA A 252 -14.53 29.39 -33.86
C ALA A 252 -13.49 30.36 -34.47
N GLY A 253 -12.26 29.89 -34.60
CA GLY A 253 -11.11 30.67 -35.07
C GLY A 253 -9.99 29.77 -35.58
N THR A 254 -8.91 30.39 -36.09
CA THR A 254 -7.81 29.68 -36.77
C THR A 254 -6.86 28.91 -35.84
N GLN A 255 -7.15 28.86 -34.53
CA GLN A 255 -6.37 28.10 -33.53
C GLN A 255 -7.31 27.31 -32.58
N PRO A 256 -7.87 26.18 -33.03
CA PRO A 256 -8.88 25.41 -32.28
C PRO A 256 -8.34 24.69 -31.01
N ASN A 257 -7.13 25.01 -30.56
CA ASN A 257 -6.50 24.43 -29.35
C ASN A 257 -6.23 25.49 -28.27
N GLN A 258 -6.66 26.75 -28.46
CA GLN A 258 -6.32 27.88 -27.58
C GLN A 258 -7.28 28.02 -26.38
N GLY A 259 -7.70 26.89 -25.80
CA GLY A 259 -8.79 26.82 -24.82
C GLY A 259 -8.63 27.78 -23.64
N THR A 260 -9.69 28.56 -23.36
CA THR A 260 -9.69 29.57 -22.30
C THR A 260 -9.65 28.92 -20.92
N LEU A 261 -8.49 28.96 -20.25
CA LEU A 261 -8.29 28.42 -18.90
C LEU A 261 -9.12 29.21 -17.86
N GLY A 262 -9.88 28.50 -17.00
CA GLY A 262 -10.61 29.09 -15.87
C GLY A 262 -12.14 28.85 -15.82
N VAL A 263 -12.72 28.01 -16.68
CA VAL A 263 -14.16 27.70 -16.66
C VAL A 263 -14.48 26.62 -15.62
N GLN A 264 -15.58 26.77 -14.88
CA GLN A 264 -16.12 25.72 -14.00
C GLN A 264 -16.65 24.55 -14.85
N LEU A 265 -15.94 23.43 -14.88
CA LEU A 265 -16.37 22.17 -15.46
C LEU A 265 -16.96 21.27 -14.38
N ASP A 266 -18.09 20.64 -14.66
CA ASP A 266 -18.79 19.71 -13.78
C ASP A 266 -18.26 18.27 -13.93
N GLY A 267 -17.49 17.81 -12.93
CA GLY A 267 -16.92 16.47 -12.90
C GLY A 267 -15.82 16.31 -11.85
N THR A 268 -15.27 15.10 -11.76
CA THR A 268 -14.13 14.75 -10.88
C THR A 268 -12.97 14.16 -11.72
N GLY A 269 -11.76 14.18 -11.14
CA GLY A 269 -10.54 13.78 -11.85
C GLY A 269 -9.89 14.91 -12.66
N GLY A 270 -8.94 14.55 -13.53
CA GLY A 270 -7.93 15.49 -14.06
C GLY A 270 -6.52 14.99 -13.75
N ALA A 271 -5.52 15.55 -14.42
CA ALA A 271 -4.13 15.32 -14.03
C ALA A 271 -3.86 16.12 -12.75
N GLU A 272 -3.15 15.53 -11.80
CA GLU A 272 -2.94 16.15 -10.49
C GLU A 272 -1.46 16.36 -10.22
N MET A 273 -1.07 17.62 -10.00
CA MET A 273 0.28 17.98 -9.60
C MET A 273 0.39 17.84 -8.08
N VAL A 274 1.12 16.82 -7.63
CA VAL A 274 1.36 16.52 -6.21
C VAL A 274 2.70 17.13 -5.81
N VAL A 275 2.68 18.03 -4.84
CA VAL A 275 3.83 18.73 -4.27
C VAL A 275 4.10 18.19 -2.88
N VAL A 276 5.31 17.68 -2.63
CA VAL A 276 5.71 17.06 -1.36
C VAL A 276 6.91 17.80 -0.79
N GLY A 277 6.90 18.06 0.52
CA GLY A 277 8.06 18.57 1.22
C GLY A 277 8.39 20.03 0.88
N GLY A 278 9.67 20.36 1.02
CA GLY A 278 10.26 21.66 0.72
C GLY A 278 10.68 22.43 1.97
N GLN A 279 11.19 23.64 1.75
CA GLN A 279 11.62 24.57 2.80
C GLN A 279 11.01 25.98 2.60
N ASP A 280 10.71 26.65 3.72
CA ASP A 280 10.25 28.05 3.77
C ASP A 280 11.41 29.05 3.68
N SER A 281 11.16 30.37 3.71
CA SER A 281 12.22 31.38 3.63
C SER A 281 13.19 31.41 4.82
N ALA A 282 12.86 30.73 5.93
CA ALA A 282 13.73 30.55 7.10
C ALA A 282 14.50 29.20 7.07
N ASN A 283 14.35 28.40 6.01
CA ASN A 283 14.87 27.03 5.84
C ASN A 283 14.19 25.98 6.74
N HIS A 284 13.01 26.23 7.31
CA HIS A 284 12.24 25.20 8.02
C HIS A 284 11.65 24.19 7.04
N TYR A 285 11.62 22.91 7.40
CA TYR A 285 10.99 21.87 6.61
C TYR A 285 9.46 22.02 6.58
N ILE A 286 8.88 21.86 5.40
CA ILE A 286 7.44 21.90 5.17
C ILE A 286 6.95 20.47 4.92
N GLU A 287 6.34 19.84 5.93
CA GLU A 287 5.84 18.46 5.83
C GLU A 287 4.55 18.34 4.99
N GLN A 288 3.90 19.46 4.69
CA GLN A 288 2.63 19.53 3.97
C GLN A 288 2.73 19.00 2.53
N ILE A 289 1.94 17.96 2.22
CA ILE A 289 1.65 17.55 0.84
C ILE A 289 0.56 18.47 0.29
N SER A 290 0.72 18.97 -0.94
CA SER A 290 -0.25 19.87 -1.60
C SER A 290 -0.60 19.34 -2.99
N ILE A 291 -1.88 19.20 -3.30
CA ILE A 291 -2.37 18.62 -4.55
C ILE A 291 -3.07 19.72 -5.35
N PHE A 292 -2.63 19.94 -6.59
CA PHE A 292 -3.24 20.88 -7.53
C PHE A 292 -3.82 20.14 -8.73
N ASN A 293 -5.13 20.24 -8.93
CA ASN A 293 -5.82 19.60 -10.03
C ASN A 293 -5.73 20.47 -11.29
N LEU A 294 -4.96 20.02 -12.28
CA LEU A 294 -4.62 20.77 -13.50
C LEU A 294 -5.81 20.95 -14.46
N ARG A 295 -6.93 20.25 -14.24
CA ARG A 295 -8.19 20.41 -14.99
C ARG A 295 -9.03 21.56 -14.44
N SER A 296 -9.21 21.61 -13.11
CA SER A 296 -10.02 22.62 -12.44
C SER A 296 -9.25 23.88 -12.04
N LEU A 297 -7.91 23.84 -12.11
CA LEU A 297 -6.98 24.90 -11.72
C LEU A 297 -7.09 25.33 -10.25
N LYS A 298 -7.39 24.37 -9.38
CA LYS A 298 -7.54 24.57 -7.94
C LYS A 298 -6.63 23.62 -7.16
N TRP A 299 -6.19 24.08 -5.99
CA TRP A 299 -5.64 23.19 -4.97
C TRP A 299 -6.80 22.36 -4.40
N THR A 300 -6.72 21.03 -4.56
CA THR A 300 -7.76 20.07 -4.15
C THR A 300 -7.48 19.43 -2.79
N GLY A 301 -6.25 19.57 -2.29
CA GLY A 301 -5.90 19.19 -0.92
C GLY A 301 -4.60 19.83 -0.45
N THR A 302 -4.54 20.16 0.83
CA THR A 302 -3.27 20.33 1.56
C THR A 302 -3.33 19.45 2.80
N THR A 303 -2.48 18.43 2.87
CA THR A 303 -2.50 17.42 3.93
C THR A 303 -1.26 17.50 4.80
N ALA A 304 -1.48 17.72 6.09
CA ALA A 304 -1.06 16.73 7.09
C ALA A 304 -2.16 15.63 7.15
N SER A 305 -1.81 14.40 7.51
CA SER A 305 -2.59 13.17 7.24
C SER A 305 -4.08 13.23 7.64
N SER A 306 -4.97 13.54 6.67
CA SER A 306 -6.42 13.35 6.85
C SER A 306 -6.80 11.87 6.91
N PHE A 307 -5.99 10.99 6.31
CA PHE A 307 -6.16 9.53 6.38
C PHE A 307 -6.12 9.04 7.83
N SER A 308 -5.19 9.54 8.65
CA SER A 308 -5.13 9.22 10.08
C SER A 308 -6.35 9.65 10.89
N ALA A 309 -7.16 10.58 10.39
CA ALA A 309 -8.44 10.96 10.99
C ALA A 309 -9.62 10.11 10.50
N THR A 310 -9.62 9.62 9.25
CA THR A 310 -10.78 8.90 8.68
C THR A 310 -10.63 7.38 8.65
N SER A 311 -9.41 6.84 8.54
CA SER A 311 -9.16 5.41 8.25
C SER A 311 -9.86 4.46 9.23
N GLY A 312 -9.90 4.82 10.53
CA GLY A 312 -10.57 4.01 11.55
C GLY A 312 -12.10 4.02 11.45
N LEU A 313 -12.70 5.03 10.83
CA LEU A 313 -14.13 5.11 10.52
C LEU A 313 -14.43 4.42 9.19
N ASP A 314 -13.60 4.66 8.17
CA ASP A 314 -13.62 3.98 6.88
C ASP A 314 -13.54 2.46 7.04
N ALA A 315 -12.64 1.96 7.89
CA ALA A 315 -12.43 0.54 8.18
C ALA A 315 -13.71 -0.15 8.70
N TYR A 316 -14.46 0.53 9.56
CA TYR A 316 -15.73 0.03 10.10
C TYR A 316 -16.92 0.28 9.16
N GLY A 317 -16.79 1.15 8.16
CA GLY A 317 -17.89 1.65 7.35
C GLY A 317 -18.82 2.61 8.11
N ILE A 318 -18.27 3.40 9.05
CA ILE A 318 -19.01 4.40 9.82
C ILE A 318 -19.06 5.72 9.02
N PRO A 319 -20.24 6.26 8.68
CA PRO A 319 -20.36 7.54 7.99
C PRO A 319 -19.77 8.70 8.80
N TYR A 320 -18.99 9.55 8.14
CA TYR A 320 -18.40 10.76 8.71
C TYR A 320 -18.47 11.93 7.73
N GLN A 321 -18.17 13.13 8.24
CA GLN A 321 -17.92 14.32 7.42
C GLN A 321 -16.54 14.85 7.79
N LEU A 322 -15.60 14.85 6.85
CA LEU A 322 -14.29 15.45 7.04
C LEU A 322 -14.40 16.99 6.93
N VAL A 323 -13.74 17.70 7.84
CA VAL A 323 -13.62 19.16 7.80
C VAL A 323 -12.15 19.51 7.92
N ILE A 324 -11.56 20.01 6.83
CA ILE A 324 -10.17 20.51 6.82
C ILE A 324 -10.21 21.97 7.25
N ILE A 325 -9.42 22.33 8.26
CA ILE A 325 -9.36 23.68 8.82
C ILE A 325 -7.94 24.22 8.61
N PRO A 326 -7.72 25.15 7.66
CA PRO A 326 -6.40 25.72 7.40
C PRO A 326 -5.97 26.68 8.52
N SER A 327 -4.72 27.13 8.51
CA SER A 327 -4.19 28.13 9.47
C SER A 327 -4.90 29.49 9.40
N GLY A 328 -5.57 29.83 8.30
CA GLY A 328 -6.47 30.98 8.23
C GLY A 328 -7.82 30.79 8.95
N GLY A 329 -8.08 29.59 9.49
CA GLY A 329 -9.38 29.17 9.99
C GLY A 329 -10.38 28.86 8.87
N THR A 330 -11.53 28.31 9.25
CA THR A 330 -12.70 28.16 8.36
C THR A 330 -13.99 28.14 9.18
N THR A 331 -15.14 28.12 8.53
CA THR A 331 -16.45 27.98 9.20
C THR A 331 -16.77 26.51 9.46
N LEU A 332 -17.19 26.17 10.69
CA LEU A 332 -17.64 24.82 11.02
C LEU A 332 -19.01 24.52 10.36
N PRO A 333 -19.30 23.26 9.99
CA PRO A 333 -20.62 22.89 9.50
C PRO A 333 -21.71 23.11 10.57
N ALA A 334 -22.96 23.23 10.13
CA ALA A 334 -24.10 23.35 11.04
C ALA A 334 -24.20 22.10 11.93
N LEU A 335 -23.94 22.26 13.23
CA LEU A 335 -23.87 21.15 14.19
C LEU A 335 -25.24 20.49 14.43
N ASN A 336 -26.32 21.25 14.30
CA ASN A 336 -27.70 20.81 14.51
C ASN A 336 -28.64 21.49 13.51
N SER A 337 -29.72 20.79 13.14
CA SER A 337 -30.77 21.29 12.24
C SER A 337 -31.99 21.84 12.98
N SER A 338 -32.16 21.47 14.26
CA SER A 338 -33.15 22.05 15.17
C SER A 338 -32.65 22.01 16.62
N ALA A 339 -33.43 22.52 17.58
CA ALA A 339 -33.13 22.39 19.01
C ALA A 339 -33.16 20.94 19.53
N THR A 340 -33.72 19.99 18.76
CA THR A 340 -33.87 18.57 19.13
C THR A 340 -33.24 17.60 18.12
N ALA A 341 -32.71 18.09 17.00
CA ALA A 341 -32.05 17.30 15.97
C ALA A 341 -30.60 17.76 15.76
N GLY A 342 -29.66 17.01 16.35
CA GLY A 342 -28.22 17.14 16.11
C GLY A 342 -27.81 16.40 14.84
N ASN A 343 -26.82 16.94 14.11
CA ASN A 343 -26.40 16.39 12.81
C ASN A 343 -25.22 15.40 12.92
N PHE A 344 -24.52 15.34 14.07
CA PHE A 344 -23.32 14.52 14.28
C PHE A 344 -23.39 13.70 15.57
N GLY A 345 -23.13 12.39 15.50
CA GLY A 345 -23.11 11.49 16.67
C GLY A 345 -21.80 11.48 17.48
N GLY A 346 -20.72 12.04 16.91
CA GLY A 346 -19.37 12.10 17.48
C GLY A 346 -18.59 13.26 16.89
N ILE A 347 -17.53 13.70 17.57
CA ILE A 347 -16.56 14.68 17.07
C ILE A 347 -15.17 14.07 17.22
N LEU A 348 -14.35 14.12 16.16
CA LEU A 348 -12.96 13.69 16.16
C LEU A 348 -12.08 14.86 15.70
N ILE A 349 -11.01 15.15 16.45
CA ILE A 349 -10.04 16.20 16.13
C ILE A 349 -8.63 15.58 16.18
N LEU A 350 -7.83 15.82 15.15
CA LEU A 350 -6.42 15.42 15.08
C LEU A 350 -5.53 16.63 15.31
N SER A 351 -4.52 16.49 16.19
CA SER A 351 -3.49 17.49 16.51
C SER A 351 -4.05 18.85 16.97
N ASP A 352 -5.28 18.86 17.51
CA ASP A 352 -6.12 20.04 17.77
C ASP A 352 -6.26 21.03 16.59
N VAL A 353 -5.89 20.62 15.38
CA VAL A 353 -5.67 21.48 14.22
C VAL A 353 -4.79 22.69 14.57
N SER A 354 -3.70 22.41 15.30
CA SER A 354 -2.74 23.40 15.80
C SER A 354 -1.74 23.82 14.74
N TYR A 355 -1.47 25.12 14.66
CA TYR A 355 -0.46 25.71 13.78
C TYR A 355 0.42 26.67 14.58
N ASP A 356 1.65 26.87 14.11
CA ASP A 356 2.52 27.91 14.66
C ASP A 356 2.09 29.30 14.17
N TYR A 357 1.74 30.18 15.13
CA TYR A 357 1.52 31.60 14.90
C TYR A 357 2.64 32.40 15.56
N SER A 358 3.79 32.47 14.88
CA SER A 358 4.99 33.25 15.28
C SER A 358 5.67 32.76 16.59
N GLY A 359 6.01 31.47 16.65
CA GLY A 359 6.62 30.81 17.81
C GLY A 359 5.61 30.38 18.89
N SER A 360 4.33 30.26 18.53
CA SER A 360 3.25 29.88 19.44
C SER A 360 2.22 28.97 18.73
N TYR A 361 2.25 27.69 19.08
CA TYR A 361 1.30 26.70 18.58
C TYR A 361 -0.09 26.92 19.19
N ASN A 362 -1.07 27.23 18.34
CA ASN A 362 -2.46 27.44 18.73
C ASN A 362 -3.40 26.73 17.74
N SER A 363 -4.59 26.33 18.17
CA SER A 363 -5.60 25.77 17.28
C SER A 363 -6.14 26.81 16.29
N ALA A 364 -6.32 26.43 15.02
CA ALA A 364 -7.10 27.19 14.05
C ALA A 364 -8.62 27.14 14.32
N ILE A 365 -9.08 26.25 15.22
CA ILE A 365 -10.45 26.29 15.75
C ILE A 365 -10.50 27.39 16.82
N THR A 366 -11.23 28.47 16.52
CA THR A 366 -11.36 29.60 17.44
C THR A 366 -12.04 29.21 18.75
N THR A 367 -11.80 29.96 19.84
CA THR A 367 -12.46 29.74 21.14
C THR A 367 -13.99 29.75 21.02
N ALA A 368 -14.56 30.59 20.15
CA ALA A 368 -15.99 30.62 19.89
C ALA A 368 -16.51 29.32 19.24
N GLN A 369 -15.75 28.75 18.30
CA GLN A 369 -16.06 27.48 17.65
C GLN A 369 -15.92 26.30 18.60
N TYR A 370 -14.86 26.24 19.41
CA TYR A 370 -14.76 25.26 20.50
C TYR A 370 -15.93 25.35 21.46
N ASN A 371 -16.33 26.57 21.87
CA ASN A 371 -17.52 26.76 22.72
C ASN A 371 -18.82 26.27 22.06
N ALA A 372 -18.96 26.43 20.73
CA ALA A 372 -20.10 25.86 19.99
C ALA A 372 -20.08 24.32 19.98
N LEU A 373 -18.90 23.70 19.75
CA LEU A 373 -18.73 22.25 19.86
C LEU A 373 -19.06 21.75 21.29
N TYR A 374 -18.60 22.47 22.32
CA TYR A 374 -18.85 22.14 23.72
C TYR A 374 -20.34 22.28 24.12
N ALA A 375 -21.02 23.31 23.62
CA ALA A 375 -22.46 23.46 23.80
C ALA A 375 -23.23 22.33 23.10
N TYR A 376 -22.78 21.93 21.89
CA TYR A 376 -23.34 20.80 21.15
C TYR A 376 -23.16 19.47 21.90
N GLN A 377 -21.99 19.22 22.49
CA GLN A 377 -21.78 18.07 23.38
C GLN A 377 -22.81 18.01 24.52
N THR A 378 -23.02 19.13 25.24
CA THR A 378 -23.96 19.18 26.36
C THR A 378 -25.42 19.06 25.93
N ALA A 379 -25.78 19.64 24.77
CA ALA A 379 -27.17 19.64 24.28
C ALA A 379 -27.63 18.28 23.73
N PHE A 380 -26.74 17.54 23.04
CA PHE A 380 -27.08 16.28 22.37
C PHE A 380 -26.38 15.04 22.96
N GLY A 381 -25.51 15.25 23.95
CA GLY A 381 -24.76 14.17 24.61
C GLY A 381 -23.62 13.60 23.77
N VAL A 382 -23.07 14.40 22.86
CA VAL A 382 -22.08 13.96 21.87
C VAL A 382 -20.69 13.87 22.49
N ARG A 383 -19.97 12.78 22.18
CA ARG A 383 -18.61 12.52 22.65
C ARG A 383 -17.58 13.14 21.70
N MET A 384 -16.49 13.65 22.26
CA MET A 384 -15.37 14.23 21.51
C MET A 384 -14.11 13.39 21.71
N VAL A 385 -13.43 13.03 20.63
CA VAL A 385 -12.12 12.38 20.64
C VAL A 385 -11.10 13.39 20.14
N ARG A 386 -9.94 13.46 20.81
CA ARG A 386 -8.81 14.26 20.37
C ARG A 386 -7.55 13.38 20.32
N LEU A 387 -6.91 13.32 19.16
CA LEU A 387 -5.70 12.55 18.90
C LEU A 387 -4.51 13.49 18.77
N ASP A 388 -3.30 13.02 19.08
CA ASP A 388 -2.06 13.80 18.98
C ASP A 388 -2.10 15.15 19.75
N VAL A 389 -2.52 15.11 21.02
CA VAL A 389 -2.70 16.32 21.84
C VAL A 389 -1.57 16.51 22.85
N TYR A 390 -1.16 17.77 23.04
CA TYR A 390 -0.26 18.13 24.13
C TYR A 390 -0.99 18.10 25.50
N PRO A 391 -0.46 17.45 26.55
CA PRO A 391 -1.14 17.31 27.84
C PRO A 391 -1.40 18.65 28.57
N GLY A 392 -2.68 19.07 28.59
CA GLY A 392 -3.11 20.35 29.16
C GLY A 392 -4.26 20.26 30.17
N SER A 393 -4.54 21.39 30.83
CA SER A 393 -5.59 21.52 31.86
C SER A 393 -7.00 21.23 31.35
N ASP A 394 -7.23 21.49 30.06
CA ASP A 394 -8.44 21.17 29.30
C ASP A 394 -8.69 19.65 29.20
N SER A 395 -7.63 18.84 29.18
CA SER A 395 -7.67 17.37 29.27
C SER A 395 -7.64 16.84 30.72
N GLY A 396 -7.46 17.72 31.71
CA GLY A 396 -7.26 17.35 33.13
C GLY A 396 -5.86 16.82 33.45
N THR A 397 -4.85 17.16 32.65
CA THR A 397 -3.49 16.65 32.77
C THR A 397 -2.41 17.74 32.66
N THR A 398 -1.17 17.34 32.94
CA THR A 398 0.06 18.12 32.71
C THR A 398 1.12 17.22 32.11
N ALA A 399 1.93 17.74 31.19
CA ALA A 399 3.08 17.02 30.65
C ALA A 399 4.12 16.70 31.74
N VAL A 400 4.80 15.57 31.60
CA VAL A 400 5.93 15.16 32.42
C VAL A 400 7.21 15.57 31.70
N THR A 401 8.13 16.20 32.43
CA THR A 401 9.45 16.59 31.94
C THR A 401 10.49 15.52 32.29
N ALA A 402 11.34 15.15 31.34
CA ALA A 402 12.55 14.35 31.56
C ALA A 402 13.75 15.07 30.93
N ASN A 403 14.92 15.05 31.58
CA ASN A 403 16.14 15.70 31.08
C ASN A 403 15.99 17.18 30.66
N GLY A 404 15.03 17.91 31.26
CA GLY A 404 14.74 19.31 30.93
C GLY A 404 13.81 19.53 29.73
N ALA A 405 13.36 18.48 29.05
CA ALA A 405 12.43 18.53 27.92
C ALA A 405 11.10 17.80 28.21
N THR A 406 10.06 18.18 27.49
CA THR A 406 8.79 17.42 27.42
C THR A 406 8.71 16.68 26.10
N GLY A 407 8.08 15.50 26.11
CA GLY A 407 7.93 14.65 24.92
C GLY A 407 8.94 13.51 24.84
N CYS A 408 8.60 12.49 24.05
CA CYS A 408 9.39 11.31 23.71
C CYS A 408 8.92 10.79 22.34
N CYS A 409 9.67 10.00 21.59
CA CYS A 409 11.06 9.62 21.81
C CYS A 409 11.88 9.97 20.57
N ALA A 410 13.19 10.14 20.75
CA ALA A 410 14.11 10.27 19.63
C ALA A 410 14.19 8.96 18.83
N ASP A 411 14.67 9.04 17.58
CA ASP A 411 14.79 7.90 16.67
C ASP A 411 15.45 6.68 17.34
N GLY A 412 14.83 5.51 17.17
CA GLY A 412 15.29 4.25 17.75
C GLY A 412 15.04 4.05 19.26
N VAL A 413 14.51 5.04 19.99
CA VAL A 413 14.21 4.94 21.42
C VAL A 413 12.77 4.46 21.65
N GLU A 414 12.60 3.18 21.99
CA GLU A 414 11.29 2.57 22.28
C GLU A 414 10.72 3.03 23.64
N GLN A 415 9.43 3.40 23.70
CA GLN A 415 8.69 3.55 24.96
C GLN A 415 7.28 2.96 24.86
N THR A 416 7.14 1.66 25.13
CA THR A 416 5.89 0.91 24.92
C THR A 416 4.61 1.59 25.44
N PHE A 417 3.53 1.52 24.67
CA PHE A 417 2.18 1.92 25.09
C PHE A 417 1.38 0.69 25.55
N ALA A 418 0.53 0.83 26.57
CA ALA A 418 -0.46 -0.20 26.92
C ALA A 418 -1.78 0.39 27.45
N PHE A 419 -2.92 -0.12 26.96
CA PHE A 419 -4.22 0.15 27.58
C PHE A 419 -4.28 -0.45 28.99
N THR A 420 -4.64 0.36 29.98
CA THR A 420 -4.78 -0.05 31.39
C THR A 420 -6.24 -0.22 31.80
N ASN A 421 -7.16 0.47 31.14
CA ASN A 421 -8.59 0.44 31.46
C ASN A 421 -9.45 0.58 30.20
N SER A 422 -10.15 -0.49 29.82
CA SER A 422 -11.07 -0.56 28.67
C SER A 422 -12.55 -0.45 29.05
N THR A 423 -12.89 -0.18 30.31
CA THR A 423 -14.30 -0.16 30.79
C THR A 423 -15.17 0.92 30.14
N GLY A 424 -14.57 1.96 29.55
CA GLY A 424 -15.30 2.96 28.76
C GLY A 424 -15.70 2.49 27.35
N PHE A 425 -15.06 1.43 26.84
CA PHE A 425 -15.21 0.90 25.48
C PHE A 425 -15.15 -0.64 25.46
N PRO A 426 -15.95 -1.35 26.29
CA PRO A 426 -15.83 -2.79 26.45
C PRO A 426 -16.10 -3.56 25.15
N THR A 427 -16.97 -3.04 24.28
CA THR A 427 -17.29 -3.61 22.96
C THR A 427 -16.12 -3.59 21.99
N ALA A 428 -15.06 -2.83 22.26
CA ALA A 428 -13.82 -2.89 21.49
C ALA A 428 -13.09 -4.23 21.68
N ASN A 429 -13.34 -4.98 22.76
CA ASN A 429 -12.73 -6.29 23.04
C ASN A 429 -11.19 -6.31 23.00
N ILE A 430 -10.57 -5.18 23.34
CA ILE A 430 -9.11 -5.01 23.47
C ILE A 430 -8.63 -5.58 24.82
N LYS A 431 -7.47 -6.24 24.84
CA LYS A 431 -6.84 -6.77 26.05
C LYS A 431 -6.04 -5.69 26.77
N THR A 432 -6.39 -5.41 28.02
CA THR A 432 -5.60 -4.51 28.88
C THR A 432 -4.27 -5.15 29.29
N GLY A 433 -3.26 -4.32 29.52
CA GLY A 433 -1.90 -4.73 29.89
C GLY A 433 -1.02 -5.18 28.71
N ALA A 434 -1.60 -5.48 27.54
CA ALA A 434 -0.84 -5.80 26.34
C ALA A 434 -0.10 -4.54 25.83
N THR A 435 1.23 -4.66 25.70
CA THR A 435 2.11 -3.59 25.19
C THR A 435 2.19 -3.58 23.67
N VAL A 436 2.33 -2.39 23.08
CA VAL A 436 2.70 -2.15 21.67
C VAL A 436 3.83 -1.11 21.60
N SER A 437 4.52 -1.04 20.46
CA SER A 437 5.63 -0.11 20.23
C SER A 437 5.13 1.33 20.08
N THR A 438 5.98 2.31 20.42
CA THR A 438 5.77 3.73 20.06
C THR A 438 6.88 4.28 19.15
N LEU A 439 7.74 3.42 18.60
CA LEU A 439 8.81 3.83 17.68
C LEU A 439 8.23 4.62 16.48
N GLY A 440 8.85 5.76 16.16
CA GLY A 440 8.39 6.69 15.13
C GLY A 440 7.14 7.52 15.47
N LEU A 441 6.43 7.21 16.55
CA LEU A 441 5.28 8.00 17.01
C LEU A 441 5.72 8.95 18.13
N TYR A 442 5.86 10.24 17.82
CA TYR A 442 6.11 11.24 18.84
C TYR A 442 4.94 11.32 19.84
N HIS A 443 5.24 11.53 21.12
CA HIS A 443 4.26 11.43 22.20
C HIS A 443 4.68 12.21 23.45
N TYR A 444 3.72 12.48 24.33
CA TYR A 444 3.90 13.30 25.52
C TYR A 444 3.51 12.51 26.78
N PRO A 445 4.48 11.91 27.49
CA PRO A 445 4.30 11.39 28.83
C PRO A 445 3.52 12.36 29.74
N ALA A 446 2.33 11.97 30.21
CA ALA A 446 1.43 12.85 30.96
C ALA A 446 1.22 12.42 32.41
N LYS A 447 0.75 13.36 33.23
CA LYS A 447 0.28 13.13 34.60
C LYS A 447 -1.11 13.74 34.78
N ILE A 448 -2.04 12.97 35.35
CA ILE A 448 -3.38 13.46 35.70
C ILE A 448 -3.28 14.46 36.86
N SER A 449 -3.89 15.64 36.67
CA SER A 449 -3.87 16.73 37.64
C SER A 449 -5.00 16.63 38.67
N SER A 450 -6.14 16.02 38.29
CA SER A 450 -7.27 15.75 39.18
C SER A 450 -7.98 14.46 38.79
N THR A 451 -8.10 13.52 39.72
CA THR A 451 -8.83 12.25 39.53
C THR A 451 -10.34 12.39 39.72
N ALA A 452 -10.85 13.56 40.13
CA ALA A 452 -12.27 13.77 40.37
C ALA A 452 -13.12 13.70 39.09
N ASN A 453 -12.52 13.99 37.93
CA ASN A 453 -13.20 14.04 36.64
C ASN A 453 -12.35 13.50 35.46
N THR A 454 -11.17 12.96 35.74
CA THR A 454 -10.21 12.47 34.72
C THR A 454 -9.63 11.14 35.16
N TRP A 455 -9.60 10.15 34.27
CA TRP A 455 -8.97 8.86 34.54
C TRP A 455 -8.15 8.37 33.34
N ALA A 456 -7.05 7.68 33.64
CA ALA A 456 -6.21 7.07 32.63
C ALA A 456 -6.92 5.85 32.01
N ILE A 457 -6.82 5.72 30.70
CA ILE A 457 -7.19 4.52 29.95
C ILE A 457 -5.97 3.78 29.40
N ALA A 458 -4.83 4.47 29.30
CA ALA A 458 -3.56 3.90 28.86
C ALA A 458 -2.35 4.55 29.55
N GLN A 459 -1.23 3.84 29.53
CA GLN A 459 0.05 4.27 30.09
C GLN A 459 1.19 4.07 29.08
N PHE A 460 2.22 4.90 29.18
CA PHE A 460 3.54 4.61 28.59
C PHE A 460 4.39 3.82 29.60
N GLY A 461 5.30 3.01 29.08
CA GLY A 461 6.36 2.34 29.83
C GLY A 461 7.46 3.32 30.30
N THR A 462 8.59 2.77 30.72
CA THR A 462 9.78 3.53 31.13
C THR A 462 10.82 3.49 30.02
N SER A 463 11.32 4.65 29.57
CA SER A 463 12.40 4.77 28.58
C SER A 463 12.91 6.22 28.47
N GLY A 464 14.00 6.46 27.73
CA GLY A 464 14.37 7.81 27.24
C GLY A 464 14.61 8.91 28.28
N GLY A 465 14.78 8.55 29.56
CA GLY A 465 14.83 9.50 30.70
C GLY A 465 13.57 9.49 31.59
N PHE A 466 12.45 8.94 31.10
CA PHE A 466 11.24 8.68 31.87
C PHE A 466 11.39 7.38 32.70
N THR A 467 11.85 7.53 33.94
CA THR A 467 12.12 6.41 34.86
C THR A 467 10.88 5.81 35.53
N ALA A 468 9.71 6.43 35.35
CA ALA A 468 8.42 5.95 35.85
C ALA A 468 7.38 5.90 34.72
N LYS A 469 6.42 4.97 34.82
CA LYS A 469 5.28 4.91 33.91
C LYS A 469 4.47 6.20 34.00
N SER A 470 3.97 6.66 32.86
CA SER A 470 3.22 7.91 32.72
C SER A 470 1.88 7.64 32.01
N THR A 471 0.97 8.61 32.05
CA THR A 471 -0.33 8.51 31.38
C THR A 471 -0.14 8.74 29.87
N ALA A 472 -0.76 7.90 29.04
CA ALA A 472 -0.69 7.99 27.58
C ALA A 472 -2.01 8.40 26.93
N ALA A 473 -3.13 8.07 27.56
CA ALA A 473 -4.44 8.53 27.15
C ALA A 473 -5.41 8.56 28.34
N VAL A 474 -6.39 9.48 28.28
CA VAL A 474 -7.40 9.70 29.32
C VAL A 474 -8.82 9.72 28.76
N ILE A 475 -9.79 9.46 29.63
CA ILE A 475 -11.14 10.01 29.47
C ILE A 475 -11.33 11.09 30.54
N ASN A 476 -11.93 12.21 30.13
CA ASN A 476 -12.14 13.40 30.95
C ASN A 476 -13.60 13.90 30.83
N ILE A 477 -14.15 14.37 31.95
CA ILE A 477 -15.45 15.04 32.06
C ILE A 477 -15.19 16.48 32.51
N PRO A 478 -14.88 17.42 31.59
CA PRO A 478 -14.43 18.76 31.98
C PRO A 478 -15.57 19.60 32.56
N ALA A 479 -16.82 19.28 32.22
CA ALA A 479 -18.04 19.87 32.78
C ALA A 479 -19.21 18.88 32.65
N PRO A 480 -20.31 19.05 33.42
CA PRO A 480 -21.51 18.22 33.26
C PRO A 480 -22.02 18.19 31.81
N GLY A 481 -22.28 16.99 31.28
CA GLY A 481 -22.72 16.77 29.90
C GLY A 481 -21.59 16.76 28.85
N ARG A 482 -20.36 17.16 29.20
CA ARG A 482 -19.19 17.07 28.31
C ARG A 482 -18.36 15.83 28.62
N GLN A 483 -18.00 15.08 27.60
CA GLN A 483 -17.15 13.89 27.69
C GLN A 483 -16.11 13.95 26.57
N GLN A 484 -14.82 13.82 26.91
CA GLN A 484 -13.75 13.71 25.91
C GLN A 484 -12.82 12.53 26.19
N MET A 485 -12.28 11.94 25.12
CA MET A 485 -11.17 10.99 25.16
C MET A 485 -9.97 11.63 24.46
N VAL A 486 -8.81 11.63 25.11
CA VAL A 486 -7.62 12.35 24.64
C VAL A 486 -6.43 11.40 24.63
N PHE A 487 -5.71 11.35 23.51
CA PHE A 487 -4.46 10.61 23.33
C PHE A 487 -3.27 11.57 23.23
N PHE A 488 -2.22 11.28 23.99
CA PHE A 488 -1.00 12.08 24.05
C PHE A 488 0.11 11.47 23.18
N ILE A 489 -0.26 10.97 22.00
CA ILE A 489 0.60 10.28 21.04
C ILE A 489 0.14 10.61 19.62
N GLY A 490 1.11 10.81 18.72
CA GLY A 490 0.93 11.02 17.30
C GLY A 490 0.18 9.89 16.61
N TRP A 491 -0.43 10.19 15.48
CA TRP A 491 -1.30 9.27 14.76
C TRP A 491 -0.91 9.16 13.30
N ALA A 492 -0.53 7.95 12.89
CA ALA A 492 -0.05 7.65 11.55
C ALA A 492 -0.56 6.26 11.12
N SER A 493 -1.88 6.12 10.91
CA SER A 493 -2.50 4.83 10.55
C SER A 493 -2.04 4.30 9.18
N GLU A 494 -1.48 5.15 8.33
CA GLU A 494 -0.87 4.77 7.06
C GLU A 494 0.32 3.77 7.22
N TRP A 495 1.16 3.93 8.25
CA TRP A 495 2.36 3.10 8.46
C TRP A 495 2.47 2.45 9.84
N SER A 496 1.77 2.95 10.87
CA SER A 496 1.87 2.42 12.23
C SER A 496 0.83 1.35 12.55
N SER A 497 1.28 0.15 12.91
CA SER A 497 0.42 -0.88 13.50
C SER A 497 -0.19 -0.44 14.83
N THR A 498 0.55 0.35 15.62
CA THR A 498 0.07 0.95 16.89
C THR A 498 -1.08 1.92 16.65
N SER A 499 -0.98 2.88 15.73
CA SER A 499 -2.11 3.80 15.47
C SER A 499 -3.38 3.04 15.04
N ASN A 500 -3.22 1.96 14.26
CA ASN A 500 -4.34 1.08 13.93
C ASN A 500 -4.87 0.31 15.17
N TYR A 501 -4.02 -0.22 16.05
CA TYR A 501 -4.46 -0.83 17.31
C TYR A 501 -5.25 0.15 18.21
N LEU A 502 -4.78 1.39 18.32
CA LEU A 502 -5.36 2.36 19.25
C LEU A 502 -6.72 2.89 18.78
N GLN A 503 -7.00 2.92 17.47
CA GLN A 503 -8.21 3.53 16.92
C GLN A 503 -9.50 2.88 17.42
N HIS A 504 -9.49 1.57 17.63
CA HIS A 504 -10.64 0.80 18.09
C HIS A 504 -11.16 1.23 19.47
N ALA A 505 -10.28 1.76 20.33
CA ALA A 505 -10.71 2.28 21.63
C ALA A 505 -11.59 3.53 21.46
N TYR A 506 -11.16 4.49 20.63
CA TYR A 506 -11.93 5.72 20.42
C TYR A 506 -13.17 5.49 19.56
N VAL A 507 -13.11 4.64 18.53
CA VAL A 507 -14.27 4.32 17.68
C VAL A 507 -15.42 3.76 18.52
N HIS A 508 -15.14 2.74 19.34
CA HIS A 508 -16.17 2.15 20.21
C HIS A 508 -16.59 3.07 21.36
N TRP A 509 -15.69 3.89 21.90
CA TRP A 509 -16.05 4.84 22.96
C TRP A 509 -16.94 5.97 22.42
N MET A 510 -16.57 6.60 21.31
CA MET A 510 -17.28 7.73 20.70
C MET A 510 -18.70 7.33 20.30
N THR A 511 -18.84 6.20 19.61
CA THR A 511 -20.12 5.63 19.16
C THR A 511 -20.91 4.92 20.27
N ARG A 512 -20.32 4.74 21.47
CA ARG A 512 -20.87 3.85 22.53
C ARG A 512 -21.08 2.40 22.08
N GLY A 513 -20.37 1.96 21.03
CA GLY A 513 -20.55 0.66 20.39
C GLY A 513 -21.87 0.53 19.61
N LEU A 514 -22.49 1.65 19.23
CA LEU A 514 -23.77 1.75 18.53
C LEU A 514 -23.60 2.58 17.25
N PHE A 515 -23.49 1.93 16.10
CA PHE A 515 -23.18 2.58 14.84
C PHE A 515 -23.66 1.78 13.62
N THR A 516 -23.91 2.44 12.50
CA THR A 516 -23.98 1.75 11.20
C THR A 516 -22.55 1.50 10.73
N GLY A 517 -22.28 0.28 10.26
CA GLY A 517 -20.93 -0.29 10.13
C GLY A 517 -20.76 -1.59 10.92
N ALA A 518 -19.65 -2.29 10.70
CA ALA A 518 -19.31 -3.57 11.32
C ALA A 518 -17.80 -3.73 11.50
N ARG A 519 -17.38 -4.45 12.55
CA ARG A 519 -16.03 -5.02 12.63
C ARG A 519 -16.07 -6.48 12.21
N LYS A 520 -15.23 -6.84 11.26
CA LYS A 520 -14.89 -8.21 10.88
C LYS A 520 -13.40 -8.26 10.59
N VAL A 521 -12.75 -9.37 10.96
CA VAL A 521 -11.35 -9.64 10.63
C VAL A 521 -11.29 -10.92 9.83
N TYR A 522 -10.97 -10.77 8.55
CA TYR A 522 -10.72 -11.90 7.67
C TYR A 522 -9.23 -12.19 7.60
N PHE A 523 -8.87 -13.47 7.69
CA PHE A 523 -7.50 -13.95 7.64
C PHE A 523 -7.43 -15.08 6.61
N GLY A 524 -7.37 -14.68 5.34
CA GLY A 524 -7.23 -15.55 4.18
C GLY A 524 -5.75 -15.79 3.86
N THR A 525 -5.35 -17.05 3.72
CA THR A 525 -4.01 -17.41 3.26
C THR A 525 -4.16 -18.31 2.03
N GLN A 526 -3.63 -17.84 0.90
CA GLN A 526 -3.69 -18.54 -0.38
C GLN A 526 -2.33 -19.16 -0.67
N ILE A 527 -2.33 -20.44 -1.03
CA ILE A 527 -1.15 -21.18 -1.49
C ILE A 527 -1.27 -21.40 -2.99
N ASP A 528 -0.45 -20.70 -3.74
CA ASP A 528 -0.33 -20.78 -5.18
C ASP A 528 0.57 -21.98 -5.58
N ASP A 529 0.70 -22.25 -6.88
CA ASP A 529 1.54 -23.31 -7.47
C ASP A 529 1.27 -24.77 -7.06
N MET A 530 0.12 -25.12 -6.47
CA MET A 530 -0.09 -26.51 -6.03
C MET A 530 -0.04 -27.48 -7.23
N HIS A 531 0.69 -28.59 -7.03
CA HIS A 531 1.11 -29.60 -8.01
C HIS A 531 2.30 -29.21 -8.92
N LEU A 532 2.72 -27.95 -8.98
CA LEU A 532 3.93 -27.55 -9.73
C LEU A 532 5.22 -27.91 -8.98
N THR A 533 6.36 -27.74 -9.66
CA THR A 533 7.70 -27.82 -9.08
C THR A 533 8.37 -26.46 -9.23
N THR A 534 8.57 -25.74 -8.12
CA THR A 534 9.17 -24.41 -8.12
C THR A 534 10.70 -24.55 -7.99
N ALA A 535 11.46 -23.77 -8.78
CA ALA A 535 12.90 -23.60 -8.53
C ALA A 535 13.10 -22.79 -7.25
N LEU A 536 14.21 -23.00 -6.54
CA LEU A 536 14.47 -22.30 -5.28
C LEU A 536 15.50 -21.17 -5.45
N TRP A 537 15.24 -20.01 -4.83
CA TRP A 537 16.22 -18.92 -4.71
C TRP A 537 17.51 -19.43 -4.04
N SER A 538 17.36 -20.20 -2.96
CA SER A 538 18.46 -20.78 -2.21
C SER A 538 18.10 -22.16 -1.63
N PRO A 539 18.91 -23.21 -1.88
CA PRO A 539 20.14 -23.20 -2.67
C PRO A 539 19.86 -23.12 -4.19
N ALA A 540 20.59 -22.24 -4.88
CA ALA A 540 20.41 -21.99 -6.30
C ALA A 540 20.52 -23.28 -7.15
N GLY A 541 19.64 -23.41 -8.14
CA GLY A 541 19.53 -24.59 -9.00
C GLY A 541 18.79 -25.78 -8.37
N ALA A 542 18.48 -25.75 -7.07
CA ALA A 542 17.56 -26.72 -6.48
C ALA A 542 16.11 -26.44 -6.90
N LYS A 543 15.28 -27.48 -6.85
CA LYS A 543 13.84 -27.40 -7.10
C LYS A 543 13.10 -28.15 -6.00
N TYR A 544 11.87 -27.73 -5.70
CA TYR A 544 11.04 -28.39 -4.70
C TYR A 544 9.57 -28.48 -5.15
N ARG A 545 8.96 -29.62 -4.83
CA ARG A 545 7.54 -29.91 -5.00
C ARG A 545 7.03 -30.48 -3.67
N VAL A 546 6.00 -29.88 -3.12
CA VAL A 546 5.36 -30.30 -1.87
C VAL A 546 4.85 -31.74 -1.98
N THR A 547 5.04 -32.52 -0.91
CA THR A 547 4.70 -33.95 -0.91
C THR A 547 3.42 -34.23 -0.10
N PRO A 548 2.79 -35.41 -0.27
CA PRO A 548 1.71 -35.87 0.62
C PRO A 548 2.08 -35.85 2.11
N ASP A 549 3.35 -36.11 2.46
CA ASP A 549 3.82 -36.11 3.84
C ASP A 549 3.90 -34.67 4.39
N ASP A 550 4.32 -33.71 3.55
CA ASP A 550 4.25 -32.29 3.87
C ASP A 550 2.81 -31.83 4.08
N MET A 551 1.90 -32.19 3.18
CA MET A 551 0.48 -31.82 3.28
C MET A 551 -0.20 -32.45 4.51
N SER A 552 0.22 -33.65 4.91
CA SER A 552 -0.36 -34.38 6.05
C SER A 552 -0.16 -33.69 7.40
N VAL A 553 0.82 -32.79 7.56
CA VAL A 553 0.98 -32.03 8.82
C VAL A 553 -0.10 -30.97 9.00
N TYR A 554 -0.68 -30.46 7.90
CA TYR A 554 -1.58 -29.31 7.91
C TYR A 554 -2.97 -29.61 8.45
N GLN A 555 -3.45 -30.85 8.36
CA GLN A 555 -4.73 -31.23 8.96
C GLN A 555 -4.71 -31.07 10.49
N ALA A 556 -3.74 -31.71 11.16
CA ALA A 556 -3.59 -31.63 12.60
C ALA A 556 -3.20 -30.20 13.06
N TRP A 557 -2.34 -29.52 12.30
CA TRP A 557 -1.94 -28.15 12.61
C TRP A 557 -3.09 -27.14 12.47
N THR A 558 -3.89 -27.20 11.41
CA THR A 558 -5.05 -26.30 11.21
C THR A 558 -6.08 -26.46 12.32
N ALA A 559 -6.36 -27.70 12.75
CA ALA A 559 -7.20 -27.96 13.91
C ALA A 559 -6.59 -27.38 15.21
N SER A 560 -5.26 -27.52 15.38
CA SER A 560 -4.52 -26.96 16.51
C SER A 560 -4.60 -25.43 16.57
N VAL A 561 -4.38 -24.72 15.46
CA VAL A 561 -4.55 -23.26 15.35
C VAL A 561 -5.97 -22.86 15.76
N ASN A 562 -7.00 -23.46 15.15
CA ASN A 562 -8.40 -23.15 15.47
C ASN A 562 -8.73 -23.34 16.95
N SER A 563 -8.20 -24.38 17.61
CA SER A 563 -8.43 -24.63 19.03
C SER A 563 -7.83 -23.57 19.99
N ARG A 564 -6.90 -22.73 19.51
CA ARG A 564 -6.24 -21.67 20.29
C ARG A 564 -6.74 -20.26 19.95
N LEU A 565 -7.42 -20.08 18.81
CA LEU A 565 -8.00 -18.81 18.42
C LEU A 565 -9.23 -18.45 19.30
N PRO A 566 -9.61 -17.16 19.42
CA PRO A 566 -10.79 -16.74 20.15
C PRO A 566 -12.08 -17.41 19.66
N ALA A 567 -13.03 -17.62 20.56
CA ALA A 567 -14.29 -18.32 20.26
C ALA A 567 -14.98 -17.71 19.03
N GLY A 568 -15.51 -18.57 18.14
CA GLY A 568 -16.12 -18.15 16.87
C GLY A 568 -15.13 -17.92 15.72
N SER A 569 -13.82 -18.04 15.96
CA SER A 569 -12.83 -18.09 14.87
C SER A 569 -13.01 -19.35 14.03
N GLN A 570 -12.69 -19.24 12.74
CA GLN A 570 -12.65 -20.36 11.81
C GLN A 570 -11.58 -20.09 10.75
N TYR A 571 -10.39 -20.66 10.96
CA TYR A 571 -9.26 -20.57 10.04
C TYR A 571 -9.16 -21.81 9.15
N PHE A 572 -8.90 -21.61 7.87
CA PHE A 572 -8.44 -22.64 6.94
C PHE A 572 -7.52 -22.03 5.88
N VAL A 573 -6.72 -22.87 5.24
CA VAL A 573 -5.85 -22.48 4.13
C VAL A 573 -6.61 -22.66 2.81
N GLU A 574 -6.49 -21.73 1.87
CA GLU A 574 -7.02 -21.86 0.50
C GLU A 574 -5.89 -22.21 -0.47
N ILE A 575 -6.13 -23.11 -1.41
CA ILE A 575 -5.09 -23.65 -2.31
C ILE A 575 -5.48 -23.41 -3.77
N GLY A 576 -4.61 -22.72 -4.51
CA GLY A 576 -4.63 -22.58 -5.96
C GLY A 576 -3.93 -23.77 -6.63
N HIS A 577 -4.65 -24.49 -7.50
CA HIS A 577 -4.12 -25.71 -8.13
C HIS A 577 -3.84 -25.54 -9.62
N ASN A 578 -2.79 -26.21 -10.09
CA ASN A 578 -2.40 -26.32 -11.49
C ASN A 578 -2.42 -27.78 -11.96
N GLY A 579 -3.50 -28.18 -12.64
CA GLY A 579 -3.73 -29.57 -13.03
C GLY A 579 -2.65 -30.17 -13.94
N ASN A 580 -1.96 -29.37 -14.76
CA ASN A 580 -0.86 -29.87 -15.58
C ASN A 580 0.32 -30.37 -14.72
N GLY A 581 0.51 -29.84 -13.50
CA GLY A 581 1.54 -30.30 -12.57
C GLY A 581 1.29 -31.70 -12.00
N ASP A 582 0.03 -32.14 -11.91
CA ASP A 582 -0.31 -33.56 -11.72
C ASP A 582 0.02 -34.33 -12.99
N ILE A 583 -0.55 -33.92 -14.14
CA ILE A 583 -0.40 -34.65 -15.41
C ILE A 583 1.08 -34.85 -15.79
N ILE A 584 1.96 -33.85 -15.64
CA ILE A 584 3.42 -33.98 -15.85
C ILE A 584 4.02 -35.09 -14.97
N ASN A 585 3.70 -35.12 -13.68
CA ASN A 585 4.23 -36.13 -12.76
C ASN A 585 3.66 -37.52 -13.10
N SER A 586 2.37 -37.58 -13.41
CA SER A 586 1.63 -38.78 -13.78
C SER A 586 2.10 -39.39 -15.11
N THR A 587 2.36 -38.59 -16.15
CA THR A 587 2.91 -39.06 -17.43
C THR A 587 4.35 -39.55 -17.29
N ASN A 588 5.18 -38.86 -16.49
CA ASN A 588 6.54 -39.29 -16.18
C ASN A 588 6.59 -40.68 -15.53
N ILE A 589 5.64 -41.00 -14.64
CA ILE A 589 5.48 -42.35 -14.10
C ILE A 589 4.93 -43.30 -15.18
N GLY A 590 3.91 -42.85 -15.93
CA GLY A 590 3.23 -43.62 -16.98
C GLY A 590 4.13 -44.14 -18.10
N TYR A 591 5.20 -43.44 -18.47
CA TYR A 591 6.17 -43.93 -19.47
C TYR A 591 6.86 -45.24 -19.06
N SER A 592 6.94 -45.54 -17.76
CA SER A 592 7.49 -46.82 -17.26
C SER A 592 6.46 -47.97 -17.26
N MET A 593 5.21 -47.72 -17.65
CA MET A 593 4.10 -48.67 -17.60
C MET A 593 3.67 -49.08 -19.02
N TYR A 594 3.36 -50.38 -19.23
CA TYR A 594 2.86 -50.88 -20.51
C TYR A 594 1.54 -51.67 -20.36
N PRO A 595 0.44 -51.22 -21.00
CA PRO A 595 0.27 -49.93 -21.67
C PRO A 595 0.30 -48.77 -20.65
N SER A 596 0.68 -47.57 -21.10
CA SER A 596 0.58 -46.37 -20.26
C SER A 596 -0.89 -46.07 -19.94
N PRO A 597 -1.26 -45.75 -18.68
CA PRO A 597 -2.62 -45.36 -18.32
C PRO A 597 -2.94 -43.90 -18.72
N CYS A 598 -1.93 -43.13 -19.13
CA CYS A 598 -2.08 -41.76 -19.59
C CYS A 598 -2.33 -41.72 -21.11
N ASN A 599 -3.44 -41.08 -21.49
CA ASN A 599 -3.80 -40.78 -22.86
C ASN A 599 -4.43 -39.37 -22.92
N PRO A 600 -3.78 -38.35 -23.52
CA PRO A 600 -2.46 -38.38 -24.17
C PRO A 600 -1.33 -38.90 -23.28
N VAL A 601 -0.27 -39.42 -23.91
CA VAL A 601 0.91 -39.94 -23.18
C VAL A 601 1.79 -38.82 -22.64
N ASP A 602 1.79 -37.66 -23.29
CA ASP A 602 2.44 -36.43 -22.85
C ASP A 602 1.46 -35.53 -22.04
N ALA A 603 2.03 -34.62 -21.25
CA ALA A 603 1.31 -33.49 -20.65
C ALA A 603 1.23 -32.30 -21.63
N ILE A 604 0.69 -31.15 -21.21
CA ILE A 604 0.83 -29.93 -22.01
C ILE A 604 2.24 -29.37 -21.80
N TYR A 605 2.95 -29.21 -22.90
CA TYR A 605 4.21 -28.47 -23.01
C TYR A 605 4.10 -27.50 -24.18
N TYR A 606 4.78 -26.36 -24.07
CA TYR A 606 4.90 -25.36 -25.12
C TYR A 606 6.31 -24.76 -25.09
N ALA A 607 6.71 -24.14 -26.21
CA ALA A 607 7.89 -23.31 -26.20
C ALA A 607 7.65 -22.08 -25.33
N SER A 608 8.70 -21.68 -24.62
CA SER A 608 8.81 -20.48 -23.81
C SER A 608 8.10 -19.26 -24.41
N PRO A 609 7.18 -18.61 -23.67
CA PRO A 609 6.52 -17.40 -24.15
C PRO A 609 7.55 -16.29 -24.33
N VAL A 610 7.38 -15.46 -25.35
CA VAL A 610 8.09 -14.17 -25.40
C VAL A 610 7.51 -13.31 -24.28
N GLU A 611 8.35 -12.98 -23.30
CA GLU A 611 7.94 -12.14 -22.17
C GLU A 611 7.38 -10.79 -22.66
N SER A 612 6.39 -10.28 -21.92
CA SER A 612 5.89 -8.92 -22.10
C SER A 612 7.00 -7.90 -21.86
N PRO A 613 7.00 -6.76 -22.58
CA PRO A 613 8.03 -5.73 -22.43
C PRO A 613 8.00 -5.03 -21.07
N ASP A 614 6.86 -5.09 -20.36
CA ASP A 614 6.63 -4.50 -19.04
C ASP A 614 5.59 -5.33 -18.24
N GLU A 615 5.59 -5.15 -16.92
CA GLU A 615 4.72 -5.86 -15.97
C GLU A 615 3.24 -5.45 -16.06
N GLU A 616 2.98 -4.24 -16.54
CA GLU A 616 1.63 -3.66 -16.71
C GLU A 616 1.21 -3.62 -18.19
N TYR A 617 1.80 -4.49 -19.01
CA TYR A 617 1.63 -4.51 -20.47
C TYR A 617 0.17 -4.66 -20.91
N ILE A 618 -0.38 -3.58 -21.47
CA ILE A 618 -1.73 -3.58 -22.05
C ILE A 618 -1.68 -4.21 -23.46
N LYS A 619 -1.99 -5.50 -23.56
CA LYS A 619 -1.95 -6.22 -24.84
C LYS A 619 -2.98 -5.66 -25.84
N PRO A 620 -2.58 -5.35 -27.09
CA PRO A 620 -3.51 -5.05 -28.18
C PRO A 620 -4.53 -6.18 -28.39
N ILE A 621 -5.83 -5.87 -28.35
CA ILE A 621 -6.90 -6.87 -28.47
C ILE A 621 -6.81 -7.58 -29.83
N GLY A 622 -6.85 -8.91 -29.81
CA GLY A 622 -6.72 -9.78 -30.98
C GLY A 622 -5.28 -10.09 -31.39
N SER A 623 -4.26 -9.59 -30.70
CA SER A 623 -2.86 -9.98 -30.90
C SER A 623 -2.44 -11.14 -29.99
N GLY A 624 -1.19 -11.59 -30.14
CA GLY A 624 -0.62 -12.76 -29.48
C GLY A 624 -0.49 -13.96 -30.43
N LEU A 625 0.08 -15.05 -29.93
CA LEU A 625 0.23 -16.33 -30.64
C LEU A 625 -0.24 -17.46 -29.73
N ASP A 626 -1.03 -18.40 -30.25
CA ASP A 626 -1.39 -19.63 -29.53
C ASP A 626 -0.10 -20.47 -29.31
N LEU A 627 0.24 -20.70 -28.05
CA LEU A 627 1.36 -21.54 -27.60
C LEU A 627 0.90 -22.98 -27.32
N TRP A 628 -0.36 -23.17 -26.92
CA TRP A 628 -0.89 -24.52 -26.65
C TRP A 628 -0.91 -25.38 -27.93
N PRO A 629 -0.59 -26.69 -27.82
CA PRO A 629 -0.65 -27.61 -28.96
C PRO A 629 -2.04 -27.61 -29.63
N THR A 630 -2.08 -27.55 -30.96
CA THR A 630 -3.35 -27.52 -31.73
C THR A 630 -4.21 -28.79 -31.60
N SER A 631 -3.60 -29.88 -31.12
CA SER A 631 -4.25 -31.13 -30.74
C SER A 631 -4.96 -31.07 -29.37
N ALA A 632 -4.57 -30.13 -28.49
CA ALA A 632 -5.16 -29.92 -27.18
C ALA A 632 -6.45 -29.09 -27.26
N GLN A 633 -7.52 -29.73 -27.76
CA GLN A 633 -8.86 -29.15 -27.87
C GLN A 633 -9.82 -29.61 -26.76
N SER A 634 -9.56 -30.75 -26.12
CA SER A 634 -10.34 -31.27 -24.99
C SER A 634 -9.46 -31.93 -23.92
N TYR A 635 -9.84 -31.79 -22.66
CA TYR A 635 -9.19 -32.50 -21.55
C TYR A 635 -9.56 -33.99 -21.63
N ASN A 636 -8.56 -34.84 -21.91
CA ASN A 636 -8.77 -36.25 -22.25
C ASN A 636 -8.07 -37.25 -21.31
N TRP A 637 -7.17 -36.81 -20.43
CA TRP A 637 -6.49 -37.71 -19.50
C TRP A 637 -7.49 -38.44 -18.59
N THR A 638 -7.19 -39.70 -18.31
CA THR A 638 -8.05 -40.55 -17.49
C THR A 638 -7.83 -40.25 -16.00
N LEU A 639 -8.84 -40.53 -15.17
CA LEU A 639 -8.67 -40.51 -13.71
C LEU A 639 -7.54 -41.47 -13.26
N GLN A 640 -7.35 -42.59 -13.97
CA GLN A 640 -6.27 -43.54 -13.70
C GLN A 640 -4.88 -42.93 -13.96
N CYS A 641 -4.74 -42.01 -14.92
CA CYS A 641 -3.52 -41.24 -15.13
C CYS A 641 -3.28 -40.30 -13.94
N ALA A 642 -4.23 -39.44 -13.60
CA ALA A 642 -4.14 -38.51 -12.47
C ALA A 642 -3.89 -39.21 -11.10
N GLN A 643 -4.31 -40.47 -10.96
CA GLN A 643 -4.05 -41.30 -9.77
C GLN A 643 -2.60 -41.81 -9.66
N LEU A 644 -1.74 -41.59 -10.66
CA LEU A 644 -0.30 -41.90 -10.55
C LEU A 644 0.42 -40.86 -9.66
N ASP A 645 0.01 -39.59 -9.69
CA ASP A 645 0.50 -38.60 -8.72
C ASP A 645 -0.07 -38.87 -7.32
N LYS A 646 0.84 -39.15 -6.38
CA LYS A 646 0.49 -39.35 -4.98
C LYS A 646 -0.05 -38.06 -4.34
N LEU A 647 0.33 -36.87 -4.82
CA LEU A 647 -0.19 -35.60 -4.32
C LEU A 647 -1.63 -35.38 -4.78
N ALA A 648 -1.93 -35.55 -6.07
CA ALA A 648 -3.31 -35.56 -6.57
C ALA A 648 -4.18 -36.58 -5.82
N THR A 649 -3.71 -37.83 -5.68
CA THR A 649 -4.40 -38.88 -4.93
C THR A 649 -4.63 -38.52 -3.45
N TRP A 650 -3.71 -37.78 -2.82
CA TRP A 650 -3.89 -37.29 -1.44
C TRP A 650 -5.05 -36.28 -1.33
N PHE A 651 -5.24 -35.41 -2.33
CA PHE A 651 -6.40 -34.50 -2.42
C PHE A 651 -7.71 -35.17 -2.88
N MET A 652 -7.66 -36.34 -3.54
CA MET A 652 -8.87 -37.14 -3.82
C MET A 652 -9.53 -37.68 -2.54
N ASN A 653 -8.78 -37.81 -1.44
CA ASN A 653 -9.35 -38.19 -0.14
C ASN A 653 -10.07 -36.99 0.51
N THR A 654 -11.40 -37.09 0.63
CA THR A 654 -12.25 -36.03 1.23
C THR A 654 -11.83 -35.64 2.64
N THR A 655 -11.30 -36.58 3.43
CA THR A 655 -10.80 -36.33 4.80
C THR A 655 -9.63 -35.36 4.80
N ASN A 656 -8.81 -35.38 3.75
CA ASN A 656 -7.68 -34.47 3.57
C ASN A 656 -8.15 -33.16 2.92
N ARG A 657 -8.87 -33.27 1.80
CA ARG A 657 -9.39 -32.17 0.98
C ARG A 657 -10.20 -31.15 1.79
N ASP A 658 -11.23 -31.61 2.51
CA ASP A 658 -12.26 -30.72 3.07
C ASP A 658 -11.79 -29.89 4.28
N VAL A 659 -10.53 -30.07 4.70
CA VAL A 659 -9.84 -29.17 5.64
C VAL A 659 -9.56 -27.80 4.99
N PHE A 660 -9.30 -27.78 3.68
CA PHE A 660 -8.85 -26.62 2.92
C PHE A 660 -10.03 -25.88 2.25
N ALA A 661 -9.72 -24.75 1.61
CA ALA A 661 -10.48 -24.24 0.46
C ALA A 661 -9.67 -24.47 -0.82
N HIS A 662 -10.35 -24.42 -1.97
CA HIS A 662 -9.74 -24.70 -3.26
C HIS A 662 -10.17 -23.68 -4.31
N ILE A 663 -9.24 -23.33 -5.19
CA ILE A 663 -9.44 -22.41 -6.31
C ILE A 663 -8.58 -22.83 -7.52
N SER A 664 -8.97 -22.41 -8.71
CA SER A 664 -8.13 -22.57 -9.91
C SER A 664 -6.93 -21.63 -9.84
N HIS A 665 -5.76 -22.08 -10.30
CA HIS A 665 -4.60 -21.24 -10.57
C HIS A 665 -4.16 -21.31 -12.05
N THR A 666 -5.10 -21.59 -12.96
CA THR A 666 -4.88 -22.05 -14.36
C THR A 666 -4.31 -23.46 -14.45
N PHE A 667 -4.32 -24.07 -15.64
CA PHE A 667 -3.93 -25.46 -15.82
C PHE A 667 -2.41 -25.63 -15.85
N THR A 668 -1.71 -24.82 -16.65
CA THR A 668 -0.26 -24.95 -16.90
C THR A 668 0.59 -23.90 -16.18
N HIS A 669 -0.03 -22.84 -15.64
CA HIS A 669 0.68 -21.63 -15.18
C HIS A 669 1.37 -20.85 -16.33
N LEU A 670 0.72 -20.79 -17.49
CA LEU A 670 1.11 -19.91 -18.60
C LEU A 670 0.99 -18.44 -18.20
N ASN A 671 2.02 -17.62 -18.45
CA ASN A 671 1.91 -16.16 -18.34
C ASN A 671 0.84 -15.65 -19.33
N LEU A 672 -0.13 -14.89 -18.81
CA LEU A 672 -1.29 -14.43 -19.57
C LEU A 672 -1.20 -13.00 -20.11
N ASP A 673 -0.13 -12.25 -19.85
CA ASP A 673 -0.02 -10.85 -20.26
C ASP A 673 -0.11 -10.69 -21.78
N ASN A 674 0.61 -11.52 -22.54
CA ASN A 674 0.59 -11.50 -24.02
C ASN A 674 -0.20 -12.68 -24.64
N ALA A 675 -0.89 -13.49 -23.82
CA ALA A 675 -1.60 -14.69 -24.29
C ALA A 675 -2.84 -14.38 -25.15
N THR A 676 -3.25 -15.35 -25.97
CA THR A 676 -4.45 -15.26 -26.79
C THR A 676 -5.71 -15.63 -26.02
N PHE A 677 -6.87 -15.30 -26.58
CA PHE A 677 -8.17 -15.76 -26.09
C PHE A 677 -8.27 -17.30 -26.01
N ASN A 678 -7.66 -18.01 -26.96
CA ASN A 678 -7.76 -19.47 -27.05
C ASN A 678 -6.98 -20.14 -25.93
N ASP A 679 -5.74 -19.72 -25.70
CA ASP A 679 -4.89 -20.27 -24.64
C ASP A 679 -5.48 -19.94 -23.27
N ALA A 680 -5.90 -18.69 -23.03
CA ALA A 680 -6.58 -18.31 -21.81
C ALA A 680 -7.89 -19.11 -21.58
N THR A 681 -8.61 -19.47 -22.65
CA THR A 681 -9.79 -20.34 -22.56
C THR A 681 -9.40 -21.77 -22.19
N ARG A 682 -8.35 -22.33 -22.80
CA ARG A 682 -7.82 -23.67 -22.49
C ARG A 682 -7.32 -23.75 -21.05
N GLU A 683 -6.59 -22.74 -20.58
CA GLU A 683 -6.07 -22.64 -19.21
C GLU A 683 -7.16 -22.78 -18.14
N ILE A 684 -8.31 -22.14 -18.33
CA ILE A 684 -9.43 -22.26 -17.38
C ILE A 684 -10.18 -23.57 -17.58
N TYR A 685 -10.55 -23.91 -18.82
CA TYR A 685 -11.37 -25.08 -19.14
C TYR A 685 -10.69 -26.40 -18.72
N TYR A 686 -9.40 -26.58 -19.04
CA TYR A 686 -8.65 -27.79 -18.66
C TYR A 686 -8.53 -27.91 -17.14
N ASN A 687 -8.29 -26.81 -16.43
CA ASN A 687 -8.16 -26.86 -14.98
C ASN A 687 -9.51 -27.14 -14.31
N GLN A 688 -10.61 -26.56 -14.79
CA GLN A 688 -11.96 -26.89 -14.32
C GLN A 688 -12.30 -28.37 -14.56
N ALA A 689 -11.95 -28.92 -15.73
CA ALA A 689 -12.17 -30.33 -16.07
C ALA A 689 -11.34 -31.28 -15.17
N TRP A 690 -10.05 -30.98 -14.97
CA TRP A 690 -9.18 -31.73 -14.06
C TRP A 690 -9.67 -31.65 -12.61
N LEU A 691 -9.93 -30.44 -12.08
CA LEU A 691 -10.46 -30.21 -10.72
C LEU A 691 -11.75 -30.99 -10.43
N ALA A 692 -12.62 -31.13 -11.44
CA ALA A 692 -13.82 -31.95 -11.35
C ALA A 692 -13.52 -33.46 -11.42
N GLN A 693 -12.62 -33.90 -12.32
CA GLN A 693 -12.22 -35.30 -12.44
C GLN A 693 -11.55 -35.84 -11.16
N VAL A 694 -10.63 -35.08 -10.55
CA VAL A 694 -9.96 -35.46 -9.29
C VAL A 694 -10.81 -35.13 -8.05
N GLY A 695 -12.01 -34.58 -8.23
CA GLY A 695 -12.98 -34.33 -7.17
C GLY A 695 -12.64 -33.16 -6.24
N ILE A 696 -11.65 -32.32 -6.54
CA ILE A 696 -11.32 -31.14 -5.74
C ILE A 696 -12.48 -30.13 -5.75
N SER A 697 -13.13 -29.91 -6.89
CA SER A 697 -14.23 -28.94 -7.03
C SER A 697 -15.52 -29.33 -6.27
N ALA A 698 -15.61 -30.57 -5.76
CA ALA A 698 -16.70 -31.04 -4.91
C ALA A 698 -16.49 -30.75 -3.41
N GLY A 699 -15.35 -30.16 -3.02
CA GLY A 699 -15.06 -29.68 -1.67
C GLY A 699 -15.47 -28.23 -1.45
N LYS A 700 -14.77 -27.53 -0.54
CA LYS A 700 -14.93 -26.09 -0.31
C LYS A 700 -14.27 -25.28 -1.44
N PHE A 701 -14.94 -25.19 -2.59
CA PHE A 701 -14.39 -24.65 -3.84
C PHE A 701 -14.92 -23.25 -4.18
N SER A 702 -14.10 -22.44 -4.86
CA SER A 702 -14.45 -21.14 -5.43
C SER A 702 -14.60 -21.24 -6.98
N PRO A 703 -15.79 -21.60 -7.51
CA PRO A 703 -15.99 -21.84 -8.95
C PRO A 703 -15.97 -20.59 -9.84
N HIS A 704 -16.18 -19.40 -9.28
CA HIS A 704 -16.13 -18.13 -10.02
C HIS A 704 -14.84 -17.34 -9.76
N GLY A 705 -13.93 -17.94 -8.99
CA GLY A 705 -12.66 -17.40 -8.57
C GLY A 705 -11.49 -17.98 -9.36
N LEU A 706 -10.49 -17.13 -9.62
CA LEU A 706 -9.20 -17.53 -10.15
C LEU A 706 -8.09 -16.78 -9.41
N ILE A 707 -7.01 -17.48 -9.08
CA ILE A 707 -5.72 -16.82 -8.83
C ILE A 707 -5.02 -16.74 -10.19
N PRO A 708 -4.82 -15.55 -10.79
CA PRO A 708 -4.12 -15.47 -12.08
C PRO A 708 -2.67 -15.92 -11.91
N PRO A 709 -2.08 -16.64 -12.88
CA PRO A 709 -0.74 -17.21 -12.76
C PRO A 709 0.26 -16.05 -12.71
N ALA A 710 1.07 -15.99 -11.65
CA ALA A 710 1.92 -14.83 -11.32
C ALA A 710 1.23 -13.44 -11.42
N ILE A 711 -0.09 -13.34 -11.20
CA ILE A 711 -0.87 -12.09 -11.30
C ILE A 711 -0.80 -11.46 -12.72
N THR A 712 -0.79 -12.32 -13.75
CA THR A 712 -0.69 -11.94 -15.17
C THR A 712 -2.06 -11.91 -15.87
N GLY A 713 -2.16 -11.21 -17.00
CA GLY A 713 -3.35 -11.11 -17.85
C GLY A 713 -4.39 -10.07 -17.39
N LEU A 714 -4.15 -9.36 -16.28
CA LEU A 714 -5.02 -8.30 -15.76
C LEU A 714 -5.10 -7.06 -16.66
N HIS A 715 -4.18 -6.93 -17.61
CA HIS A 715 -4.15 -5.89 -18.64
C HIS A 715 -4.44 -6.43 -20.06
N ASN A 716 -4.87 -7.69 -20.17
CA ASN A 716 -5.15 -8.37 -21.43
C ASN A 716 -6.66 -8.60 -21.62
N GLY A 717 -7.30 -7.74 -22.43
CA GLY A 717 -8.74 -7.80 -22.65
C GLY A 717 -9.27 -9.09 -23.28
N ASP A 718 -8.44 -9.84 -24.01
CA ASP A 718 -8.82 -11.18 -24.51
C ASP A 718 -8.83 -12.22 -23.40
N VAL A 719 -7.86 -12.18 -22.48
CA VAL A 719 -7.78 -13.06 -21.32
C VAL A 719 -8.96 -12.84 -20.39
N ILE A 720 -9.27 -11.58 -20.05
CA ILE A 720 -10.42 -11.25 -19.20
C ILE A 720 -11.73 -11.71 -19.87
N ARG A 721 -11.86 -11.56 -21.19
CA ARG A 721 -13.01 -12.11 -21.94
C ARG A 721 -13.06 -13.65 -21.86
N ALA A 722 -11.92 -14.34 -21.93
CA ALA A 722 -11.84 -15.80 -21.80
C ALA A 722 -12.23 -16.26 -20.39
N TRP A 723 -11.79 -15.56 -19.34
CA TRP A 723 -12.20 -15.80 -17.96
C TRP A 723 -13.72 -15.71 -17.79
N PHE A 724 -14.34 -14.62 -18.27
CA PHE A 724 -15.80 -14.47 -18.27
C PHE A 724 -16.51 -15.59 -19.05
N THR A 725 -15.95 -15.99 -20.21
CA THR A 725 -16.51 -17.07 -21.04
C THR A 725 -16.53 -18.41 -20.30
N ASN A 726 -15.59 -18.63 -19.38
CA ASN A 726 -15.50 -19.84 -18.54
C ASN A 726 -16.08 -19.64 -17.13
N GLY A 727 -16.86 -18.56 -16.90
CA GLY A 727 -17.58 -18.31 -15.66
C GLY A 727 -16.75 -17.73 -14.50
N ILE A 728 -15.52 -17.31 -14.75
CA ILE A 728 -14.68 -16.59 -13.78
C ILE A 728 -15.08 -15.11 -13.78
N THR A 729 -15.35 -14.57 -12.59
CA THR A 729 -15.77 -13.16 -12.39
C THR A 729 -14.96 -12.46 -11.30
N ASN A 730 -14.29 -13.22 -10.43
CA ASN A 730 -13.45 -12.73 -9.34
C ASN A 730 -12.02 -13.23 -9.54
N VAL A 731 -11.05 -12.33 -9.36
CA VAL A 731 -9.63 -12.66 -9.34
C VAL A 731 -8.95 -11.98 -8.17
N VAL A 732 -7.77 -12.46 -7.75
CA VAL A 732 -6.87 -11.65 -6.92
C VAL A 732 -5.93 -10.82 -7.79
N GLY A 733 -5.61 -9.61 -7.31
CA GLY A 733 -4.49 -8.80 -7.82
C GLY A 733 -3.24 -8.95 -6.94
N ASP A 734 -2.40 -7.92 -6.96
CA ASP A 734 -1.26 -7.77 -6.05
C ASP A 734 -1.21 -6.33 -5.52
N ASN A 735 -1.16 -6.17 -4.20
CA ASN A 735 -1.11 -4.88 -3.53
C ASN A 735 0.27 -4.18 -3.62
N SER A 736 1.30 -4.81 -4.21
CA SER A 736 2.54 -4.10 -4.57
C SER A 736 2.38 -3.21 -5.81
N ARG A 737 1.35 -3.46 -6.63
CA ARG A 737 1.07 -2.81 -7.90
C ARG A 737 -0.15 -1.89 -7.76
N ASP A 738 0.08 -0.59 -7.58
CA ASP A 738 -0.98 0.41 -7.35
C ASP A 738 -2.08 0.40 -8.44
N VAL A 739 -1.75 0.03 -9.67
CA VAL A 739 -2.70 -0.07 -10.80
C VAL A 739 -3.74 -1.20 -10.64
N LEU A 740 -3.51 -2.14 -9.70
CA LEU A 740 -4.43 -3.23 -9.37
C LEU A 740 -5.29 -2.93 -8.13
N LEU A 741 -5.11 -1.76 -7.50
CA LEU A 741 -5.84 -1.31 -6.33
C LEU A 741 -6.99 -0.35 -6.69
N ASN A 742 -7.99 -0.27 -5.82
CA ASN A 742 -9.05 0.72 -5.99
C ASN A 742 -8.54 2.12 -5.56
N PRO A 743 -8.48 3.12 -6.47
CA PRO A 743 -7.90 4.43 -6.17
C PRO A 743 -8.81 5.33 -5.32
N THR A 744 -10.05 4.92 -5.04
CA THR A 744 -11.04 5.70 -4.28
C THR A 744 -11.15 5.23 -2.82
N ASN A 745 -11.11 3.91 -2.58
CA ASN A 745 -11.27 3.36 -1.24
C ASN A 745 -10.55 2.02 -1.10
N VAL A 746 -9.62 1.93 -0.14
CA VAL A 746 -8.79 0.74 0.14
C VAL A 746 -9.56 -0.48 0.65
N HIS A 747 -10.86 -0.35 0.95
CA HIS A 747 -11.76 -1.44 1.31
C HIS A 747 -12.66 -1.91 0.16
N TRP A 748 -12.47 -1.38 -1.06
CA TRP A 748 -13.20 -1.79 -2.26
C TRP A 748 -12.29 -2.62 -3.18
N PRO A 749 -12.86 -3.54 -3.99
CA PRO A 749 -12.10 -4.17 -5.06
C PRO A 749 -11.86 -3.17 -6.19
N LEU A 750 -10.84 -3.40 -7.02
CA LEU A 750 -10.76 -2.73 -8.31
C LEU A 750 -11.75 -3.41 -9.27
N ILE A 751 -12.53 -2.62 -10.00
CA ILE A 751 -13.38 -3.12 -11.08
C ILE A 751 -12.69 -2.76 -12.39
N SER A 752 -12.29 -3.79 -13.13
CA SER A 752 -11.60 -3.60 -14.41
C SER A 752 -12.43 -2.78 -15.41
N ASN A 753 -11.75 -2.06 -16.29
CA ASN A 753 -12.34 -1.23 -17.33
C ASN A 753 -11.62 -1.38 -18.68
N VAL A 754 -12.28 -0.95 -19.76
CA VAL A 754 -11.76 -1.14 -21.13
C VAL A 754 -10.47 -0.35 -21.39
N SER A 755 -10.29 0.83 -20.79
CA SER A 755 -9.12 1.68 -21.01
C SER A 755 -7.84 1.15 -20.37
N GLU A 756 -7.94 0.59 -19.16
CA GLU A 756 -6.78 0.16 -18.38
C GLU A 756 -6.55 -1.35 -18.47
N ASN A 757 -7.62 -2.15 -18.65
CA ASN A 757 -7.54 -3.62 -18.65
C ASN A 757 -7.91 -4.27 -20.00
N GLY A 758 -8.38 -3.48 -20.99
CA GLY A 758 -8.88 -3.99 -22.28
C GLY A 758 -10.26 -4.66 -22.23
N TYR A 759 -10.81 -4.94 -21.04
CA TYR A 759 -12.16 -5.47 -20.83
C TYR A 759 -12.71 -4.99 -19.48
N ALA A 760 -14.03 -4.84 -19.36
CA ALA A 760 -14.65 -4.26 -18.16
C ALA A 760 -15.43 -5.28 -17.31
N GLY A 761 -15.50 -5.01 -16.00
CA GLY A 761 -16.42 -5.65 -15.06
C GLY A 761 -15.87 -6.85 -14.28
N LEU A 762 -14.63 -7.30 -14.54
CA LEU A 762 -13.94 -8.27 -13.68
C LEU A 762 -13.63 -7.63 -12.32
N ASN A 763 -13.87 -8.38 -11.24
CA ASN A 763 -13.60 -7.94 -9.87
C ASN A 763 -12.17 -8.36 -9.49
N ILE A 764 -11.27 -7.41 -9.32
CA ILE A 764 -9.90 -7.61 -8.88
C ILE A 764 -9.86 -7.35 -7.37
N ILE A 765 -9.75 -8.43 -6.61
CA ILE A 765 -9.71 -8.43 -5.15
C ILE A 765 -8.27 -8.17 -4.70
N PRO A 766 -8.01 -7.19 -3.82
CA PRO A 766 -6.66 -6.91 -3.35
C PRO A 766 -6.08 -8.09 -2.55
N ARG A 767 -4.79 -8.36 -2.69
CA ARG A 767 -4.06 -9.45 -2.00
C ARG A 767 -2.67 -8.96 -1.59
N TRP A 768 -2.27 -9.22 -0.35
CA TRP A 768 -0.96 -8.83 0.16
C TRP A 768 0.14 -9.83 -0.24
N PRO A 769 1.26 -9.36 -0.82
CA PRO A 769 2.50 -10.13 -0.84
C PRO A 769 3.10 -10.18 0.58
N THR A 770 4.01 -11.12 0.82
CA THR A 770 4.78 -11.25 2.07
C THR A 770 6.25 -11.52 1.75
N SER A 771 7.15 -11.26 2.69
CA SER A 771 8.58 -11.66 2.64
C SER A 771 8.78 -13.17 2.88
N ILE A 772 7.73 -13.99 2.74
CA ILE A 772 7.78 -15.45 2.63
C ILE A 772 7.68 -15.78 1.13
N PHE A 773 8.80 -15.64 0.43
CA PHE A 773 8.85 -15.57 -1.03
C PHE A 773 8.47 -16.88 -1.73
N PHE A 774 8.02 -16.76 -2.98
CA PHE A 774 7.41 -17.85 -3.75
C PHE A 774 8.34 -19.05 -3.99
N ASP A 775 9.62 -18.76 -4.22
CA ASP A 775 10.72 -19.68 -4.50
C ASP A 775 11.57 -19.99 -3.25
N CYS A 776 10.99 -19.85 -2.05
CA CYS A 776 11.62 -20.25 -0.80
C CYS A 776 10.86 -21.33 -0.02
N ASP A 777 11.62 -22.28 0.51
CA ASP A 777 11.13 -23.44 1.28
C ASP A 777 11.68 -23.51 2.71
N THR A 778 12.61 -22.61 3.06
CA THR A 778 13.34 -22.57 4.33
C THR A 778 13.54 -21.15 4.83
N ALA A 779 13.66 -21.01 6.16
CA ALA A 779 13.91 -19.72 6.81
C ALA A 779 15.20 -19.04 6.32
N ASN A 780 16.23 -19.83 5.99
CA ASN A 780 17.48 -19.31 5.44
C ASN A 780 17.30 -18.71 4.05
N CYS A 781 16.54 -19.39 3.17
CA CYS A 781 16.23 -18.90 1.84
C CYS A 781 15.52 -17.55 1.90
N THR A 782 14.40 -17.48 2.63
CA THR A 782 13.55 -16.29 2.66
C THR A 782 14.23 -15.09 3.35
N THR A 783 15.12 -15.35 4.32
CA THR A 783 15.96 -14.31 4.95
C THR A 783 17.05 -13.78 4.01
N LEU A 784 17.68 -14.68 3.24
CA LEU A 784 18.73 -14.32 2.29
C LEU A 784 18.16 -13.42 1.18
N GLU A 785 17.03 -13.82 0.60
CA GLU A 785 16.33 -13.05 -0.41
C GLU A 785 15.87 -11.69 0.12
N TRP A 786 15.21 -11.65 1.29
CA TRP A 786 14.79 -10.40 1.95
C TRP A 786 15.95 -9.41 2.15
N THR A 787 17.13 -9.92 2.51
CA THR A 787 18.36 -9.12 2.67
C THR A 787 18.87 -8.60 1.31
N GLN A 788 18.79 -9.42 0.26
CA GLN A 788 19.32 -9.10 -1.07
C GLN A 788 18.39 -8.21 -1.91
N THR A 789 17.06 -8.34 -1.75
CA THR A 789 16.05 -7.65 -2.56
C THR A 789 15.37 -6.48 -1.83
N GLN A 790 15.24 -6.55 -0.51
CA GLN A 790 14.50 -5.58 0.32
C GLN A 790 15.34 -4.90 1.42
N GLN A 791 16.67 -5.09 1.42
CA GLN A 791 17.61 -4.53 2.42
C GLN A 791 17.30 -4.97 3.87
N GLY A 792 16.74 -6.17 4.04
CA GLY A 792 16.49 -6.79 5.33
C GLY A 792 17.73 -6.95 6.22
N ASP A 793 17.53 -7.06 7.53
CA ASP A 793 18.60 -7.01 8.55
C ASP A 793 19.52 -8.25 8.61
N GLY A 794 19.35 -9.23 7.72
CA GLY A 794 20.09 -10.49 7.70
C GLY A 794 19.55 -11.56 8.64
N THR A 795 18.47 -11.32 9.38
CA THR A 795 17.95 -12.26 10.39
C THR A 795 16.48 -12.65 10.16
N PHE A 796 16.19 -13.94 10.33
CA PHE A 796 14.81 -14.44 10.24
C PHE A 796 13.92 -13.88 11.36
N THR A 797 14.49 -13.53 12.52
CA THR A 797 13.79 -12.85 13.61
C THR A 797 13.40 -11.43 13.22
N GLY A 798 14.27 -10.70 12.53
CA GLY A 798 14.00 -9.37 11.96
C GLY A 798 12.91 -9.42 10.90
N LEU A 799 13.00 -10.39 9.99
CA LEU A 799 11.96 -10.66 8.97
C LEU A 799 10.59 -10.92 9.62
N LEU A 800 10.53 -11.81 10.61
CA LEU A 800 9.28 -12.07 11.35
C LEU A 800 8.79 -10.87 12.16
N ALA A 801 9.66 -9.97 12.61
CA ALA A 801 9.27 -8.74 13.28
C ALA A 801 8.66 -7.73 12.29
N PHE A 802 9.27 -7.57 11.11
CA PHE A 802 8.77 -6.75 10.00
C PHE A 802 7.41 -7.25 9.49
N GLU A 803 7.31 -8.55 9.22
CA GLU A 803 6.08 -9.22 8.78
C GLU A 803 4.96 -9.07 9.82
N LYS A 804 5.29 -9.19 11.11
CA LYS A 804 4.33 -9.02 12.20
C LYS A 804 3.82 -7.60 12.29
N ASP A 805 4.68 -6.59 12.24
CA ASP A 805 4.24 -5.20 12.31
C ASP A 805 3.37 -4.82 11.10
N THR A 806 3.84 -5.18 9.91
CA THR A 806 3.14 -4.96 8.63
C THR A 806 1.77 -5.64 8.61
N THR A 807 1.69 -6.93 8.99
CA THR A 807 0.44 -7.68 9.02
C THR A 807 -0.51 -7.18 10.10
N MET A 808 0.00 -6.79 11.29
CA MET A 808 -0.85 -6.21 12.33
C MET A 808 -1.44 -4.86 11.89
N ARG A 809 -0.69 -4.02 11.16
CA ARG A 809 -1.22 -2.79 10.55
C ARG A 809 -2.43 -3.10 9.65
N TYR A 810 -2.34 -4.12 8.79
CA TYR A 810 -3.45 -4.49 7.91
C TYR A 810 -4.66 -5.07 8.65
N LEU A 811 -4.45 -6.06 9.54
CA LEU A 811 -5.55 -6.72 10.25
C LEU A 811 -6.27 -5.79 11.24
N LEU A 812 -5.52 -4.89 11.90
CA LEU A 812 -6.10 -3.86 12.78
C LEU A 812 -6.69 -2.69 11.98
N GLY A 813 -6.15 -2.39 10.79
CA GLY A 813 -6.80 -1.54 9.80
C GLY A 813 -8.09 -2.12 9.20
N LEU A 814 -8.51 -3.33 9.62
CA LEU A 814 -9.64 -4.10 9.06
C LEU A 814 -9.56 -4.25 7.53
N ARG A 815 -8.34 -4.41 7.01
CA ARG A 815 -8.12 -4.88 5.63
C ARG A 815 -8.57 -6.33 5.52
N HIS A 816 -9.33 -6.64 4.48
CA HIS A 816 -10.00 -7.94 4.26
C HIS A 816 -9.32 -8.78 3.18
N ASP A 817 -8.27 -8.20 2.60
CA ASP A 817 -7.33 -8.71 1.63
C ASP A 817 -6.70 -10.04 2.11
N PRO A 818 -6.74 -11.14 1.34
CA PRO A 818 -5.93 -12.34 1.61
C PRO A 818 -4.43 -12.08 1.48
N TYR A 819 -3.62 -13.06 1.89
CA TYR A 819 -2.15 -13.06 1.82
C TYR A 819 -1.65 -14.14 0.87
N MET A 820 -0.64 -13.81 0.06
CA MET A 820 -0.01 -14.66 -0.95
C MET A 820 1.13 -15.50 -0.38
N PHE A 821 1.09 -16.80 -0.68
CA PHE A 821 2.13 -17.80 -0.43
C PHE A 821 2.10 -18.83 -1.58
N HIS A 822 3.10 -19.71 -1.64
CA HIS A 822 3.25 -20.70 -2.71
C HIS A 822 3.60 -22.08 -2.14
N GLN A 823 3.43 -23.14 -2.94
CA GLN A 823 3.58 -24.53 -2.49
C GLN A 823 4.92 -24.82 -1.78
N ALA A 824 6.02 -24.16 -2.19
CA ALA A 824 7.33 -24.37 -1.59
C ALA A 824 7.38 -23.95 -0.11
N ASN A 825 6.63 -22.90 0.26
CA ASN A 825 6.55 -22.39 1.63
C ASN A 825 5.96 -23.42 2.62
N LEU A 826 5.29 -24.47 2.11
CA LEU A 826 4.66 -25.50 2.92
C LEU A 826 5.61 -26.60 3.41
N ARG A 827 6.87 -26.64 2.92
CA ARG A 827 7.84 -27.69 3.24
C ARG A 827 7.98 -27.93 4.74
N SER A 828 7.71 -29.15 5.19
CA SER A 828 7.81 -29.57 6.60
C SER A 828 8.56 -30.90 6.79
N THR A 829 8.88 -31.59 5.69
CA THR A 829 9.67 -32.81 5.60
C THR A 829 11.13 -32.47 5.30
N GLY A 830 12.05 -33.06 6.06
CA GLY A 830 13.49 -32.82 5.91
C GLY A 830 13.98 -31.44 6.41
N VAL A 831 13.10 -30.61 6.99
CA VAL A 831 13.46 -29.31 7.60
C VAL A 831 13.41 -29.36 9.12
N GLY A 832 14.18 -28.50 9.78
CA GLY A 832 14.21 -28.37 11.23
C GLY A 832 12.94 -27.73 11.79
N SER A 833 12.67 -27.97 13.08
CA SER A 833 11.54 -27.33 13.78
C SER A 833 11.90 -25.94 14.30
N TYR A 834 10.94 -25.03 14.28
CA TYR A 834 11.03 -23.66 14.80
C TYR A 834 9.97 -23.43 15.88
N LYS A 835 10.29 -22.59 16.87
CA LYS A 835 9.41 -22.33 18.02
C LYS A 835 8.78 -20.93 17.94
N VAL A 836 7.46 -20.86 17.87
CA VAL A 836 6.68 -19.62 17.92
C VAL A 836 5.83 -19.61 19.18
N GLY A 837 6.24 -18.81 20.17
CA GLY A 837 5.62 -18.76 21.48
C GLY A 837 5.65 -20.13 22.19
N THR A 838 4.48 -20.75 22.36
CA THR A 838 4.34 -22.10 22.95
C THR A 838 4.36 -23.23 21.91
N GLN A 839 4.31 -22.91 20.62
CA GLN A 839 4.16 -23.87 19.54
C GLN A 839 5.49 -24.22 18.88
N THR A 840 5.58 -25.45 18.40
CA THR A 840 6.72 -25.96 17.62
C THR A 840 6.19 -26.40 16.27
N VAL A 841 6.56 -25.67 15.21
CA VAL A 841 6.14 -25.87 13.82
C VAL A 841 7.38 -26.07 12.94
N LYS A 842 7.23 -26.21 11.62
CA LYS A 842 8.37 -26.51 10.73
C LYS A 842 8.47 -25.60 9.52
N SER A 843 7.39 -25.45 8.76
CA SER A 843 7.44 -24.70 7.50
C SER A 843 7.45 -23.19 7.74
N ILE A 844 8.03 -22.42 6.81
CA ILE A 844 8.05 -20.95 6.91
C ILE A 844 6.63 -20.37 6.90
N PHE A 845 5.70 -20.99 6.16
CA PHE A 845 4.28 -20.64 6.21
C PHE A 845 3.65 -20.86 7.60
N GLN A 846 3.88 -22.01 8.24
CA GLN A 846 3.39 -22.26 9.60
C GLN A 846 3.97 -21.25 10.60
N ILE A 847 5.26 -20.92 10.48
CA ILE A 847 5.94 -19.97 11.37
C ILE A 847 5.32 -18.58 11.25
N TRP A 848 5.05 -18.12 10.02
CA TRP A 848 4.38 -16.85 9.76
C TRP A 848 2.97 -16.84 10.36
N VAL A 849 2.13 -17.84 10.05
CA VAL A 849 0.74 -17.92 10.54
C VAL A 849 0.67 -17.96 12.08
N GLU A 850 1.53 -18.75 12.73
CA GLU A 850 1.62 -18.78 14.20
C GLU A 850 2.01 -17.41 14.76
N THR A 851 2.91 -16.68 14.08
CA THR A 851 3.35 -15.34 14.53
C THR A 851 2.20 -14.35 14.48
N MET A 852 1.44 -14.31 13.38
CA MET A 852 0.34 -13.34 13.20
C MET A 852 -0.85 -13.66 14.10
N THR A 853 -1.24 -14.93 14.17
CA THR A 853 -2.37 -15.37 15.01
C THR A 853 -2.07 -15.21 16.49
N GLN A 854 -0.85 -15.47 16.95
CA GLN A 854 -0.49 -15.24 18.37
C GLN A 854 -0.42 -13.74 18.70
N GLU A 855 0.00 -12.86 17.79
CA GLU A 855 0.07 -11.42 18.06
C GLU A 855 -1.32 -10.75 18.13
N ILE A 856 -2.18 -10.95 17.12
CA ILE A 856 -3.52 -10.34 17.14
C ILE A 856 -4.37 -10.85 18.32
N THR A 857 -4.16 -12.10 18.74
CA THR A 857 -4.83 -12.68 19.92
C THR A 857 -4.14 -12.33 21.23
N ARG A 858 -2.90 -11.84 21.24
CA ARG A 858 -2.28 -11.17 22.40
C ARG A 858 -2.94 -9.80 22.64
N LEU A 859 -3.26 -9.08 21.56
CA LEU A 859 -3.84 -7.73 21.60
C LEU A 859 -5.37 -7.72 21.81
N THR A 860 -6.09 -8.73 21.32
CA THR A 860 -7.56 -8.70 21.22
C THR A 860 -8.22 -10.03 21.62
N ASN A 861 -9.55 -10.03 21.74
CA ASN A 861 -10.39 -11.24 21.78
C ASN A 861 -11.21 -11.43 20.49
N TRP A 862 -10.75 -10.89 19.36
CA TRP A 862 -11.55 -10.88 18.13
C TRP A 862 -11.50 -12.24 17.43
N PRO A 863 -12.63 -12.74 16.89
CA PRO A 863 -12.63 -13.91 16.03
C PRO A 863 -11.89 -13.63 14.73
N LEU A 864 -11.04 -14.58 14.29
CA LEU A 864 -10.46 -14.60 12.95
C LEU A 864 -11.24 -15.57 12.08
N GLN A 865 -11.74 -15.11 10.93
CA GLN A 865 -12.48 -15.97 10.00
C GLN A 865 -11.75 -16.02 8.65
N THR A 866 -11.67 -17.19 8.03
CA THR A 866 -11.27 -17.32 6.63
C THR A 866 -12.53 -17.45 5.78
N LEU A 867 -12.59 -16.67 4.69
CA LEU A 867 -13.57 -16.83 3.63
C LEU A 867 -12.83 -17.41 2.41
N LYS A 868 -13.48 -18.30 1.66
CA LYS A 868 -12.95 -18.73 0.35
C LYS A 868 -13.06 -17.58 -0.66
N HIS A 869 -12.26 -17.58 -1.71
CA HIS A 869 -12.12 -16.44 -2.63
C HIS A 869 -13.43 -15.82 -3.13
N ASP A 870 -14.41 -16.63 -3.58
CA ASP A 870 -15.69 -16.08 -4.04
C ASP A 870 -16.51 -15.40 -2.92
N ASP A 871 -16.34 -15.85 -1.68
CA ASP A 871 -17.06 -15.32 -0.53
C ASP A 871 -16.42 -14.01 -0.06
N ILE A 872 -15.08 -13.90 -0.10
CA ILE A 872 -14.38 -12.64 0.17
C ILE A 872 -14.59 -11.62 -0.96
N GLY A 873 -14.60 -12.06 -2.23
CA GLY A 873 -14.98 -11.21 -3.36
C GLY A 873 -16.40 -10.66 -3.22
N THR A 874 -17.35 -11.51 -2.81
CA THR A 874 -18.71 -11.09 -2.45
C THR A 874 -18.72 -10.09 -1.28
N ALA A 875 -17.88 -10.26 -0.26
CA ALA A 875 -17.77 -9.32 0.86
C ALA A 875 -17.25 -7.94 0.44
N PHE A 876 -16.25 -7.89 -0.46
CA PHE A 876 -15.71 -6.67 -1.07
C PHE A 876 -16.74 -5.95 -1.96
N LEU A 877 -17.47 -6.68 -2.81
CA LEU A 877 -18.55 -6.09 -3.63
C LEU A 877 -19.70 -5.56 -2.77
N ASN A 878 -20.10 -6.30 -1.73
CA ASN A 878 -21.07 -5.82 -0.75
C ASN A 878 -20.54 -4.62 0.05
N ARG A 879 -19.23 -4.39 0.14
CA ARG A 879 -18.64 -3.20 0.78
C ARG A 879 -18.76 -1.98 -0.14
N MET A 880 -18.33 -2.12 -1.40
CA MET A 880 -18.48 -1.08 -2.40
C MET A 880 -19.95 -0.67 -2.60
N ALA A 881 -20.87 -1.65 -2.68
CA ALA A 881 -22.29 -1.40 -2.89
C ALA A 881 -22.97 -0.69 -1.70
N ARG A 882 -22.67 -1.05 -0.45
CA ARG A 882 -23.31 -0.43 0.73
C ARG A 882 -22.82 0.99 1.00
N ASP A 883 -21.54 1.27 0.73
CA ASP A 883 -20.99 2.62 0.90
C ASP A 883 -21.69 3.61 -0.06
N ALA A 884 -21.98 3.18 -1.29
CA ALA A 884 -22.74 3.95 -2.28
C ALA A 884 -24.22 4.18 -1.89
N CYS A 885 -24.77 3.45 -0.90
CA CYS A 885 -26.15 3.62 -0.44
C CYS A 885 -26.35 4.80 0.52
N GLY A 886 -25.28 5.50 0.96
CA GLY A 886 -25.39 6.69 1.81
C GLY A 886 -26.16 6.42 3.12
N ALA A 887 -25.74 5.38 3.84
CA ALA A 887 -26.38 4.96 5.09
C ALA A 887 -26.29 6.06 6.17
N SER A 888 -27.33 6.19 6.99
CA SER A 888 -27.35 7.09 8.16
C SER A 888 -28.14 6.49 9.31
N LEU A 889 -27.74 6.79 10.55
CA LEU A 889 -28.33 6.24 11.76
C LEU A 889 -28.78 7.37 12.69
N ALA A 890 -30.09 7.44 12.98
CA ALA A 890 -30.67 8.41 13.90
C ALA A 890 -30.96 7.76 15.26
N TYR A 891 -30.66 8.45 16.36
CA TYR A 891 -30.89 7.96 17.72
C TYR A 891 -32.28 8.37 18.24
N THR A 892 -33.03 7.39 18.77
CA THR A 892 -34.25 7.64 19.53
C THR A 892 -33.89 7.72 21.02
N TYR A 893 -34.10 8.88 21.62
CA TYR A 893 -33.85 9.10 23.05
C TYR A 893 -35.10 8.75 23.87
N GLY A 894 -34.89 8.20 25.07
CA GLY A 894 -35.94 8.03 26.08
C GLY A 894 -36.43 9.36 26.63
N THR A 895 -37.54 9.33 27.36
CA THR A 895 -38.21 10.53 27.93
C THR A 895 -37.33 11.35 28.89
N ASN A 896 -36.23 10.79 29.38
CA ASN A 896 -35.23 11.46 30.22
C ASN A 896 -34.22 12.32 29.42
N GLY A 897 -34.18 12.22 28.09
CA GLY A 897 -33.17 12.85 27.22
C GLY A 897 -31.73 12.34 27.40
N LYS A 898 -31.51 11.28 28.20
CA LYS A 898 -30.19 10.82 28.69
C LYS A 898 -29.89 9.35 28.40
N THR A 899 -30.78 8.67 27.70
CA THR A 899 -30.59 7.27 27.30
C THR A 899 -31.12 7.05 25.89
N ILE A 900 -30.36 6.39 25.02
CA ILE A 900 -30.79 5.95 23.69
C ILE A 900 -31.55 4.63 23.85
N THR A 901 -32.78 4.54 23.34
CA THR A 901 -33.66 3.37 23.48
C THR A 901 -33.85 2.61 22.17
N ALA A 902 -33.69 3.29 21.03
CA ALA A 902 -33.73 2.69 19.71
C ALA A 902 -32.85 3.49 18.74
N VAL A 903 -32.54 2.89 17.58
CA VAL A 903 -31.92 3.59 16.46
C VAL A 903 -32.71 3.35 15.18
N THR A 904 -32.77 4.33 14.30
CA THR A 904 -33.44 4.22 13.00
C THR A 904 -32.42 4.37 11.89
N LEU A 905 -32.24 3.29 11.13
CA LEU A 905 -31.42 3.23 9.94
C LEU A 905 -32.19 3.79 8.75
N SER A 906 -31.57 4.71 8.02
CA SER A 906 -32.03 5.23 6.75
C SER A 906 -30.93 5.08 5.69
N ALA A 907 -31.31 5.12 4.42
CA ALA A 907 -30.38 5.11 3.28
C ALA A 907 -30.81 6.16 2.26
N ALA A 908 -29.85 6.63 1.45
CA ALA A 908 -30.13 7.51 0.32
C ALA A 908 -31.06 6.84 -0.70
N ASN A 909 -31.44 7.59 -1.74
CA ASN A 909 -32.23 7.07 -2.88
C ASN A 909 -33.56 6.41 -2.46
N GLY A 910 -34.20 6.95 -1.42
CA GLY A 910 -35.50 6.50 -0.93
C GLY A 910 -35.44 5.24 -0.07
N ASN A 911 -34.46 5.13 0.84
CA ASN A 911 -34.31 4.01 1.77
C ASN A 911 -34.19 2.63 1.08
N LYS A 912 -33.40 2.56 0.01
CA LYS A 912 -33.10 1.32 -0.72
C LYS A 912 -31.60 1.08 -0.78
N CYS A 913 -31.19 -0.18 -0.68
CA CYS A 913 -29.83 -0.60 -0.95
C CYS A 913 -29.84 -1.98 -1.60
N SER A 914 -28.92 -2.25 -2.53
CA SER A 914 -28.80 -3.54 -3.22
C SER A 914 -28.25 -4.66 -2.34
N THR A 915 -27.70 -4.32 -1.18
CA THR A 915 -27.09 -5.23 -0.22
C THR A 915 -27.48 -4.83 1.22
N PRO A 916 -27.52 -5.75 2.20
CA PRO A 916 -27.82 -5.41 3.58
C PRO A 916 -26.81 -4.44 4.20
N ILE A 917 -27.31 -3.45 4.94
CA ILE A 917 -26.47 -2.47 5.65
C ILE A 917 -26.27 -2.93 7.10
N PRO A 918 -25.03 -3.03 7.59
CA PRO A 918 -24.75 -3.46 8.96
C PRO A 918 -25.06 -2.36 9.98
N VAL A 919 -25.69 -2.72 11.09
CA VAL A 919 -25.81 -1.88 12.29
C VAL A 919 -25.28 -2.67 13.49
N THR A 920 -24.16 -2.21 14.04
CA THR A 920 -23.57 -2.74 15.26
C THR A 920 -24.28 -2.16 16.49
N VAL A 921 -24.65 -3.02 17.44
CA VAL A 921 -25.26 -2.63 18.72
C VAL A 921 -24.44 -3.17 19.92
N PRO A 922 -24.40 -2.45 21.06
CA PRO A 922 -23.55 -2.82 22.19
C PRO A 922 -24.16 -3.92 23.10
N GLY A 923 -25.33 -4.45 22.76
CA GLY A 923 -26.08 -5.42 23.56
C GLY A 923 -27.02 -6.26 22.69
N THR A 924 -28.24 -6.50 23.17
CA THR A 924 -29.31 -7.16 22.40
C THR A 924 -30.26 -6.12 21.78
N GLY A 925 -31.10 -6.55 20.84
CA GLY A 925 -32.14 -5.70 20.27
C GLY A 925 -33.11 -6.48 19.37
N THR A 926 -34.11 -5.78 18.83
CA THR A 926 -35.08 -6.31 17.86
C THR A 926 -35.33 -5.31 16.73
N THR A 927 -35.50 -5.79 15.51
CA THR A 927 -35.70 -4.95 14.31
C THR A 927 -37.18 -4.84 13.94
N SER A 928 -37.60 -3.67 13.44
CA SER A 928 -38.96 -3.47 12.90
C SER A 928 -39.11 -3.95 11.45
N GLY A 929 -38.00 -4.32 10.80
CA GLY A 929 -37.92 -4.80 9.42
C GLY A 929 -37.02 -6.03 9.28
N SER A 930 -36.85 -6.48 8.04
CA SER A 930 -36.02 -7.65 7.72
C SER A 930 -34.54 -7.38 8.00
N ALA A 931 -33.93 -8.20 8.84
CA ALA A 931 -32.51 -8.19 9.12
C ALA A 931 -32.02 -9.58 9.52
N THR A 932 -30.74 -9.87 9.27
CA THR A 932 -30.06 -11.06 9.77
C THR A 932 -29.16 -10.69 10.95
N SER A 933 -29.33 -11.38 12.07
CA SER A 933 -28.48 -11.21 13.26
C SER A 933 -27.16 -11.96 13.11
N ASP A 934 -26.06 -11.28 13.37
CA ASP A 934 -24.69 -11.80 13.28
C ASP A 934 -23.95 -11.51 14.60
N LYS A 935 -23.55 -12.58 15.29
CA LYS A 935 -22.90 -12.54 16.60
C LYS A 935 -21.87 -13.66 16.68
N VAL A 936 -20.61 -13.34 16.37
CA VAL A 936 -19.49 -14.30 16.38
C VAL A 936 -18.63 -14.05 17.62
N GLY A 937 -18.59 -15.02 18.54
CA GLY A 937 -17.71 -14.95 19.71
C GLY A 937 -17.91 -13.71 20.56
N ALA A 938 -16.82 -12.97 20.77
CA ALA A 938 -16.81 -11.72 21.54
C ALA A 938 -17.34 -10.51 20.75
N GLU A 939 -17.44 -10.56 19.41
CA GLU A 939 -17.90 -9.42 18.60
C GLU A 939 -19.24 -8.86 19.09
N PRO A 940 -19.47 -7.54 19.03
CA PRO A 940 -20.81 -6.99 19.27
C PRO A 940 -21.87 -7.63 18.35
N LEU A 941 -23.15 -7.48 18.69
CA LEU A 941 -24.22 -7.95 17.80
C LEU A 941 -24.32 -7.01 16.60
N ILE A 942 -24.27 -7.57 15.40
CA ILE A 942 -24.45 -6.85 14.14
C ILE A 942 -25.79 -7.28 13.55
N PHE A 943 -26.63 -6.31 13.16
CA PHE A 943 -27.80 -6.55 12.33
C PHE A 943 -27.48 -6.19 10.89
N TRP A 944 -27.52 -7.16 9.98
CA TRP A 944 -27.45 -6.92 8.54
C TRP A 944 -28.86 -6.60 8.04
N VAL A 945 -29.18 -5.32 7.86
CA VAL A 945 -30.54 -4.82 7.63
C VAL A 945 -30.84 -4.66 6.13
N THR A 946 -31.94 -5.25 5.67
CA THR A 946 -32.38 -5.16 4.26
C THR A 946 -33.26 -3.92 4.05
N MET A 947 -32.82 -3.00 3.19
CA MET A 947 -33.48 -1.70 2.95
C MET A 947 -34.35 -1.74 1.69
N ASN A 948 -35.68 -1.72 1.88
CA ASN A 948 -36.68 -1.98 0.82
C ASN A 948 -37.64 -0.80 0.52
N GLY A 949 -37.26 0.44 0.84
CA GLY A 949 -38.06 1.65 0.58
C GLY A 949 -38.57 2.39 1.82
N SER A 950 -38.34 1.82 3.01
CA SER A 950 -38.72 2.39 4.30
C SER A 950 -37.51 2.35 5.26
N PRO A 951 -37.38 3.32 6.18
CA PRO A 951 -36.39 3.25 7.24
C PRO A 951 -36.70 2.10 8.20
N VAL A 952 -35.67 1.54 8.84
CA VAL A 952 -35.81 0.40 9.77
C VAL A 952 -35.34 0.80 11.16
N THR A 953 -36.17 0.55 12.16
CA THR A 953 -35.86 0.84 13.56
C THR A 953 -35.38 -0.42 14.28
N ILE A 954 -34.30 -0.29 15.04
CA ILE A 954 -33.76 -1.32 15.93
C ILE A 954 -34.00 -0.85 17.37
N ASN A 955 -34.88 -1.54 18.08
CA ASN A 955 -35.13 -1.30 19.50
C ASN A 955 -34.05 -1.99 20.32
N LEU A 956 -33.41 -1.26 21.24
CA LEU A 956 -32.33 -1.80 22.06
C LEU A 956 -32.92 -2.54 23.26
N GLY A 957 -32.44 -3.76 23.53
CA GLY A 957 -32.90 -4.58 24.66
C GLY A 957 -32.53 -4.00 26.03
N ALA A 958 -31.51 -3.14 26.07
CA ALA A 958 -31.19 -2.27 27.19
C ALA A 958 -30.86 -0.86 26.66
N ALA A 959 -31.34 0.17 27.34
CA ALA A 959 -31.09 1.55 26.91
C ALA A 959 -29.63 1.95 27.17
N VAL A 960 -29.01 2.66 26.23
CA VAL A 960 -27.60 3.08 26.30
C VAL A 960 -27.50 4.47 26.92
N THR A 961 -26.79 4.59 28.04
CA THR A 961 -26.60 5.88 28.73
C THR A 961 -25.75 6.85 27.90
N VAL A 962 -26.19 8.10 27.90
CA VAL A 962 -25.58 9.22 27.16
C VAL A 962 -24.63 9.98 28.07
#